data_AF-A0A8D9UG54-F1
#
_entry.id   AF-A0A8D9UG54-F1
#
_cell.length_a   1.000
_cell.length_b   1.000
_cell.length_c   1.000
_cell.angle_alpha   90.00
_cell.angle_beta   90.00
_cell.angle_gamma   90.00
#
_symmetry.space_group_name_H-M   'P 1'
#
loop_
_entity.id
_entity.type
_entity.pdbx_description
1 polymer ?
#
loop_
_entity_poly.entity_id
_entity_poly.type
_entity_poly.pdbx_seq_one_letter_code
_entity_poly.pdbx_strand_id
1 'polypeptide(L)'
;MSLSVNPGDALEQAKARQEAAKQAKETAEKAKADAAAKEAEAAAAAEKEAAEADQAAAKSEKEAADVTAAQEKVNAANVRVNTAQQAYSNALNQLSQAQASGDESAIASAQSAVDRAYQELQKAQQEADEAATQLEKEVNEADEAAKQAETERAEAEQAQKEAEAAKTNLEKADAELTAATQELEAAEAALTEAEAAAQAEEVEGTQAAEHLSQEEIDKLVQEEGYTYITSKEQFLEIFQNGGIDLNGNYILGCDMDLSDIENWQSVGDADNPFKGVFNGNGYSIDNLTINAGDNAENVGFFGVTENATITNVSFNNANVITPDDYINGSSAVGIVAGTARGTTFDNIDVSGSVAGYESVGGLVGVINDNSYFLPDGTPVDVGNSSISNVNTAVDAKGKYFVGGLAGYVKDTSTGEGVATRDLMISNCNTSGNIVFDEEAAGGLIGEAGKTIITINNCESSVDISWNNAEDDSDISFLMETGRAGGFIGCVNGSYIAICNSEYKGNLDVDGDFKGDWYGWYMNDAHVTVYELSGGLPVDDILNIEGIDALTPITDPATGVSNYQVTVSTLTGLDKMVTMLQANPALADMITFNVNFDFETMDGMYDPSVYEQYGVVQHLYEDEDGTVHNDVYIDNEIDLETTFHQGEMPECSGTPIIVECVELSQTMVSGLYKDADGNYVVNTSEGLKNVNMNFNYEDQVTDVTKRLEADEVRYREYITQMVQYYQNKMYESLRAIYSYDEDKSLPVINKAEYKKLQKMQEAGMELTDEQKLAMAVYEVDYKVMNLVSDTTHNYGCGMGGNASFLDESKAIQMLDEAGRPLFTTLNGDQLRQRMDAEGNLLTDDEGNPVYENLDGSDYEGLAEVFAQRGYPVTDDDGNFLYTDKEGNSVTKFVDDEGNTSYKNADGTDYEGAEEDLKQQLEPYDNAGEYQDLEKEMKDLLEEVESGAY
;
A
#
# COMPACT_ATOMS: atom_id res chain seq x y z
N MET A 1 18.14 -28.81 59.48
CA MET A 1 17.18 -29.77 58.91
C MET A 1 16.84 -29.25 57.52
N SER A 2 17.59 -29.65 56.51
CA SER A 2 17.25 -29.40 55.09
C SER A 2 16.97 -30.79 54.51
N LEU A 3 15.69 -31.05 54.25
CA LEU A 3 15.25 -32.26 53.57
C LEU A 3 15.85 -32.24 52.17
N SER A 4 16.71 -33.23 51.85
CA SER A 4 17.10 -33.51 50.48
C SER A 4 15.85 -34.03 49.76
N VAL A 5 15.29 -33.24 48.85
CA VAL A 5 14.27 -33.73 47.93
C VAL A 5 14.99 -34.70 46.99
N ASN A 6 14.49 -35.93 46.88
CA ASN A 6 15.03 -36.95 46.00
C ASN A 6 14.80 -36.51 44.53
N PRO A 7 15.76 -36.64 43.59
CA PRO A 7 15.57 -36.21 42.19
C PRO A 7 14.35 -36.85 41.52
N GLY A 8 14.01 -38.09 41.87
CA GLY A 8 12.78 -38.75 41.41
C GLY A 8 11.50 -38.07 41.90
N ASP A 9 11.49 -37.54 43.13
CA ASP A 9 10.35 -36.78 43.68
C ASP A 9 10.22 -35.40 43.02
N ALA A 10 11.33 -34.81 42.56
CA ALA A 10 11.36 -33.53 41.84
C ALA A 10 10.84 -33.66 40.40
N LEU A 11 11.25 -34.72 39.69
CA LEU A 11 10.73 -35.05 38.36
C LEU A 11 9.23 -35.36 38.38
N GLU A 12 8.77 -36.13 39.38
CA GLU A 12 7.35 -36.45 39.55
C GLU A 12 6.52 -35.19 39.88
N GLN A 13 7.06 -34.26 40.68
CA GLN A 13 6.43 -32.95 40.93
C GLN A 13 6.41 -32.05 39.68
N ALA A 14 7.46 -32.04 38.88
CA ALA A 14 7.52 -31.27 37.63
C ALA A 14 6.51 -31.79 36.60
N LYS A 15 6.39 -33.12 36.44
CA LYS A 15 5.35 -33.75 35.59
C LYS A 15 3.94 -33.40 36.06
N ALA A 16 3.69 -33.49 37.36
CA ALA A 16 2.40 -33.12 37.93
C ALA A 16 2.07 -31.63 37.74
N ARG A 17 3.08 -30.75 37.78
CA ARG A 17 2.93 -29.31 37.52
C ARG A 17 2.63 -29.03 36.05
N GLN A 18 3.35 -29.68 35.13
CA GLN A 18 3.12 -29.54 33.69
C GLN A 18 1.71 -30.02 33.30
N GLU A 19 1.29 -31.18 33.81
CA GLU A 19 -0.06 -31.70 33.54
C GLU A 19 -1.16 -30.78 34.10
N ALA A 20 -0.95 -30.19 35.28
CA ALA A 20 -1.86 -29.21 35.86
C ALA A 20 -1.90 -27.89 35.06
N ALA A 21 -0.75 -27.40 34.59
CA ALA A 21 -0.66 -26.21 33.76
C ALA A 21 -1.31 -26.42 32.38
N LYS A 22 -1.15 -27.60 31.79
CA LYS A 22 -1.82 -27.99 30.54
C LYS A 22 -3.34 -28.00 30.68
N GLN A 23 -3.86 -28.59 31.77
CA GLN A 23 -5.30 -28.56 32.06
C GLN A 23 -5.81 -27.13 32.32
N ALA A 24 -5.00 -26.27 32.92
CA ALA A 24 -5.33 -24.87 33.13
C ALA A 24 -5.40 -24.10 31.79
N LYS A 25 -4.46 -24.34 30.87
CA LYS A 25 -4.49 -23.79 29.51
C LYS A 25 -5.71 -24.25 28.73
N GLU A 26 -5.99 -25.55 28.69
CA GLU A 26 -7.20 -26.09 28.02
C GLU A 26 -8.50 -25.51 28.59
N THR A 27 -8.54 -25.25 29.91
CA THR A 27 -9.69 -24.60 30.56
C THR A 27 -9.81 -23.13 30.15
N ALA A 28 -8.69 -22.41 30.05
CA ALA A 28 -8.66 -21.01 29.64
C ALA A 28 -8.98 -20.83 28.15
N GLU A 29 -8.50 -21.72 27.28
CA GLU A 29 -8.85 -21.74 25.85
C GLU A 29 -10.35 -21.89 25.66
N LYS A 30 -10.96 -22.83 26.39
CA LYS A 30 -12.41 -22.99 26.38
C LYS A 30 -13.15 -21.77 26.91
N ALA A 31 -12.65 -21.14 27.97
CA ALA A 31 -13.24 -19.93 28.54
C ALA A 31 -13.16 -18.74 27.56
N LYS A 32 -12.05 -18.60 26.82
CA LYS A 32 -11.89 -17.61 25.74
C LYS A 32 -12.86 -17.87 24.60
N ALA A 33 -12.98 -19.12 24.14
CA ALA A 33 -13.93 -19.49 23.10
C ALA A 33 -15.40 -19.21 23.51
N ASP A 34 -15.78 -19.56 24.75
CA ASP A 34 -17.10 -19.28 25.30
C ASP A 34 -17.35 -17.75 25.47
N ALA A 35 -16.32 -16.97 25.78
CA ALA A 35 -16.39 -15.51 25.88
C ALA A 35 -16.50 -14.85 24.50
N ALA A 36 -15.74 -15.34 23.50
CA ALA A 36 -15.78 -14.85 22.12
C ALA A 36 -17.16 -15.10 21.49
N ALA A 37 -17.76 -16.28 21.72
CA ALA A 37 -19.11 -16.56 21.23
C ALA A 37 -20.17 -15.62 21.83
N LYS A 38 -20.03 -15.27 23.12
CA LYS A 38 -20.95 -14.32 23.79
C LYS A 38 -20.74 -12.88 23.37
N GLU A 39 -19.49 -12.51 23.09
CA GLU A 39 -19.15 -11.19 22.57
C GLU A 39 -19.74 -11.03 21.16
N ALA A 40 -19.57 -12.01 20.28
CA ALA A 40 -20.19 -12.01 18.96
C ALA A 40 -21.73 -11.96 19.02
N GLU A 41 -22.36 -12.73 19.92
CA GLU A 41 -23.83 -12.69 20.12
C GLU A 41 -24.30 -11.31 20.63
N ALA A 42 -23.56 -10.69 21.55
CA ALA A 42 -23.89 -9.37 22.09
C ALA A 42 -23.63 -8.23 21.08
N ALA A 43 -22.56 -8.34 20.28
CA ALA A 43 -22.25 -7.38 19.22
C ALA A 43 -23.32 -7.42 18.11
N ALA A 44 -23.72 -8.61 17.66
CA ALA A 44 -24.80 -8.76 16.69
C ALA A 44 -26.15 -8.27 17.22
N ALA A 45 -26.43 -8.48 18.52
CA ALA A 45 -27.61 -7.91 19.16
C ALA A 45 -27.55 -6.38 19.20
N ALA A 46 -26.40 -5.79 19.55
CA ALA A 46 -26.24 -4.34 19.58
C ALA A 46 -26.40 -3.70 18.19
N GLU A 47 -25.87 -4.33 17.15
CA GLU A 47 -26.02 -3.89 15.75
C GLU A 47 -27.48 -3.93 15.30
N LYS A 48 -28.19 -5.03 15.61
CA LYS A 48 -29.62 -5.16 15.31
C LYS A 48 -30.46 -4.08 16.01
N GLU A 49 -30.26 -3.88 17.32
CA GLU A 49 -31.05 -2.91 18.09
C GLU A 49 -30.70 -1.46 17.69
N ALA A 50 -29.45 -1.19 17.26
CA ALA A 50 -29.07 0.09 16.67
C ALA A 50 -29.82 0.36 15.35
N ALA A 51 -29.88 -0.64 14.46
CA ALA A 51 -30.65 -0.52 13.22
C ALA A 51 -32.17 -0.32 13.47
N GLU A 52 -32.74 -1.00 14.47
CA GLU A 52 -34.14 -0.79 14.87
C GLU A 52 -34.37 0.63 15.45
N ALA A 53 -33.39 1.18 16.17
CA ALA A 53 -33.42 2.56 16.67
C ALA A 53 -33.33 3.60 15.55
N ASP A 54 -32.45 3.40 14.57
CA ASP A 54 -32.28 4.31 13.42
C ASP A 54 -33.54 4.33 12.55
N GLN A 55 -34.15 3.16 12.30
CA GLN A 55 -35.43 3.06 11.60
C GLN A 55 -36.55 3.79 12.34
N ALA A 56 -36.62 3.65 13.66
CA ALA A 56 -37.63 4.35 14.47
C ALA A 56 -37.40 5.86 14.51
N ALA A 57 -36.14 6.32 14.52
CA ALA A 57 -35.77 7.73 14.44
C ALA A 57 -36.16 8.34 13.08
N ALA A 58 -35.80 7.70 11.98
CA ALA A 58 -36.17 8.13 10.62
C ALA A 58 -37.69 8.22 10.44
N LYS A 59 -38.44 7.24 10.99
CA LYS A 59 -39.90 7.30 11.01
C LYS A 59 -40.42 8.48 11.82
N SER A 60 -39.84 8.76 12.99
CA SER A 60 -40.24 9.92 13.81
C SER A 60 -39.98 11.25 13.09
N GLU A 61 -38.88 11.37 12.36
CA GLU A 61 -38.55 12.59 11.58
C GLU A 61 -39.51 12.79 10.41
N LYS A 62 -39.84 11.72 9.70
CA LYS A 62 -40.84 11.75 8.62
C LYS A 62 -42.21 12.22 9.13
N GLU A 63 -42.71 11.62 10.20
CA GLU A 63 -44.02 11.99 10.76
C GLU A 63 -44.03 13.44 11.28
N ALA A 64 -42.89 13.95 11.78
CA ALA A 64 -42.74 15.36 12.15
C ALA A 64 -42.73 16.31 10.93
N ALA A 65 -42.17 15.87 9.79
CA ALA A 65 -42.25 16.60 8.52
C ALA A 65 -43.69 16.63 7.97
N ASP A 66 -44.44 15.52 8.08
CA ASP A 66 -45.85 15.44 7.67
C ASP A 66 -46.74 16.40 8.48
N VAL A 67 -46.48 16.56 9.78
CA VAL A 67 -47.10 17.61 10.61
C VAL A 67 -46.83 19.01 10.05
N THR A 68 -45.59 19.29 9.65
CA THR A 68 -45.19 20.58 9.10
C THR A 68 -45.93 20.85 7.79
N ALA A 69 -45.96 19.88 6.87
CA ALA A 69 -46.68 19.99 5.61
C ALA A 69 -48.21 20.14 5.79
N ALA A 70 -48.80 19.41 6.73
CA ALA A 70 -50.22 19.56 7.07
C ALA A 70 -50.53 20.95 7.65
N GLN A 71 -49.61 21.51 8.46
CA GLN A 71 -49.74 22.84 9.04
C GLN A 71 -49.70 23.94 7.97
N GLU A 72 -48.89 23.77 6.92
CA GLU A 72 -48.87 24.67 5.77
C GLU A 72 -50.16 24.62 4.95
N LYS A 73 -50.74 23.43 4.76
CA LYS A 73 -52.06 23.27 4.11
C LYS A 73 -53.15 24.00 4.89
N VAL A 74 -53.13 23.93 6.22
CA VAL A 74 -54.03 24.73 7.09
C VAL A 74 -53.82 26.22 6.88
N ASN A 75 -52.56 26.68 6.81
CA ASN A 75 -52.24 28.10 6.58
C ASN A 75 -52.75 28.58 5.21
N ALA A 76 -52.53 27.80 4.15
CA ALA A 76 -52.99 28.11 2.79
C ALA A 76 -54.53 28.12 2.71
N ALA A 77 -55.20 27.15 3.32
CA ALA A 77 -56.67 27.10 3.38
C ALA A 77 -57.23 28.34 4.12
N ASN A 78 -56.62 28.75 5.23
CA ASN A 78 -56.99 29.96 5.95
C ASN A 78 -56.82 31.24 5.09
N VAL A 79 -55.78 31.32 4.26
CA VAL A 79 -55.60 32.43 3.30
C VAL A 79 -56.72 32.45 2.24
N ARG A 80 -57.13 31.28 1.74
CA ARG A 80 -58.26 31.17 0.80
C ARG A 80 -59.57 31.60 1.43
N VAL A 81 -59.85 31.19 2.66
CA VAL A 81 -61.02 31.64 3.44
C VAL A 81 -61.02 33.17 3.54
N ASN A 82 -59.90 33.77 3.93
CA ASN A 82 -59.78 35.23 4.05
C ASN A 82 -60.03 35.94 2.70
N THR A 83 -59.48 35.41 1.60
CA THR A 83 -59.65 35.95 0.24
C THR A 83 -61.10 35.84 -0.23
N ALA A 84 -61.72 34.67 -0.06
CA ALA A 84 -63.11 34.42 -0.42
C ALA A 84 -64.07 35.30 0.40
N GLN A 85 -63.77 35.53 1.69
CA GLN A 85 -64.54 36.40 2.56
C GLN A 85 -64.48 37.87 2.12
N GLN A 86 -63.31 38.33 1.65
CA GLN A 86 -63.17 39.66 1.04
C GLN A 86 -63.93 39.77 -0.29
N ALA A 87 -63.83 38.77 -1.17
CA ALA A 87 -64.55 38.74 -2.44
C ALA A 87 -66.07 38.76 -2.24
N TYR A 88 -66.58 38.00 -1.27
CA TYR A 88 -67.99 38.01 -0.88
C TYR A 88 -68.43 39.39 -0.34
N SER A 89 -67.63 40.01 0.53
CA SER A 89 -67.88 41.36 1.03
C SER A 89 -67.92 42.41 -0.08
N ASN A 90 -67.01 42.31 -1.06
CA ASN A 90 -66.97 43.19 -2.23
C ASN A 90 -68.19 43.00 -3.15
N ALA A 91 -68.60 41.75 -3.38
CA ALA A 91 -69.80 41.44 -4.16
C ALA A 91 -71.07 42.01 -3.49
N LEU A 92 -71.17 41.92 -2.16
CA LEU A 92 -72.26 42.53 -1.39
C LEU A 92 -72.30 44.06 -1.56
N ASN A 93 -71.14 44.71 -1.54
CA ASN A 93 -71.03 46.15 -1.78
C ASN A 93 -71.47 46.54 -3.20
N GLN A 94 -71.09 45.76 -4.22
CA GLN A 94 -71.51 45.98 -5.61
C GLN A 94 -73.02 45.78 -5.80
N LEU A 95 -73.60 44.76 -5.15
CA LEU A 95 -75.04 44.55 -5.15
C LEU A 95 -75.80 45.75 -4.55
N SER A 96 -75.31 46.27 -3.42
CA SER A 96 -75.87 47.49 -2.79
C SER A 96 -75.83 48.69 -3.74
N GLN A 97 -74.72 48.88 -4.48
CA GLN A 97 -74.59 49.94 -5.49
C GLN A 97 -75.53 49.73 -6.69
N ALA A 98 -75.64 48.51 -7.20
CA ALA A 98 -76.54 48.17 -8.29
C ALA A 98 -78.01 48.40 -7.90
N GLN A 99 -78.40 48.06 -6.67
CA GLN A 99 -79.74 48.33 -6.12
C GLN A 99 -80.05 49.83 -6.06
N ALA A 100 -79.06 50.67 -5.78
CA ALA A 100 -79.23 52.13 -5.77
C ALA A 100 -79.44 52.74 -7.18
N SER A 101 -79.01 52.05 -8.24
CA SER A 101 -79.14 52.52 -9.63
C SER A 101 -80.55 52.33 -10.23
N GLY A 102 -81.32 51.37 -9.70
CA GLY A 102 -82.65 50.99 -10.20
C GLY A 102 -82.65 50.18 -11.50
N ASP A 103 -81.49 49.77 -12.02
CA ASP A 103 -81.36 48.89 -13.20
C ASP A 103 -81.54 47.41 -12.80
N GLU A 104 -82.68 46.82 -13.15
CA GLU A 104 -83.01 45.42 -12.84
C GLU A 104 -82.00 44.42 -13.41
N SER A 105 -81.38 44.71 -14.56
CA SER A 105 -80.38 43.81 -15.16
C SER A 105 -79.06 43.84 -14.40
N ALA A 106 -78.64 45.02 -13.94
CA ALA A 106 -77.43 45.17 -13.13
C ALA A 106 -77.58 44.52 -11.75
N ILE A 107 -78.77 44.63 -11.13
CA ILE A 107 -79.10 44.00 -9.84
C ILE A 107 -79.05 42.47 -9.95
N ALA A 108 -79.65 41.89 -10.99
CA ALA A 108 -79.65 40.43 -11.19
C ALA A 108 -78.23 39.87 -11.40
N SER A 109 -77.38 40.60 -12.13
CA SER A 109 -75.97 40.23 -12.34
C SER A 109 -75.15 40.32 -11.05
N ALA A 110 -75.34 41.38 -10.25
CA ALA A 110 -74.64 41.55 -8.98
C ALA A 110 -75.09 40.51 -7.93
N GLN A 111 -76.38 40.16 -7.90
CA GLN A 111 -76.90 39.10 -7.02
C GLN A 111 -76.27 37.74 -7.37
N SER A 112 -76.18 37.43 -8.66
CA SER A 112 -75.50 36.20 -9.12
C SER A 112 -74.02 36.16 -8.75
N ALA A 113 -73.36 37.32 -8.67
CA ALA A 113 -71.96 37.42 -8.21
C ALA A 113 -71.83 37.18 -6.70
N VAL A 114 -72.78 37.68 -5.89
CA VAL A 114 -72.85 37.41 -4.44
C VAL A 114 -73.07 35.92 -4.18
N ASP A 115 -74.01 35.28 -4.89
CA ASP A 115 -74.33 33.86 -4.70
C ASP A 115 -73.11 32.98 -5.04
N ARG A 116 -72.38 33.30 -6.12
CA ARG A 116 -71.12 32.62 -6.46
C ARG A 116 -70.04 32.83 -5.40
N ALA A 117 -69.81 34.06 -4.96
CA ALA A 117 -68.80 34.35 -3.95
C ALA A 117 -69.11 33.72 -2.58
N TYR A 118 -70.40 33.55 -2.24
CA TYR A 118 -70.83 32.85 -1.03
C TYR A 118 -70.59 31.35 -1.10
N GLN A 119 -70.85 30.73 -2.26
CA GLN A 119 -70.54 29.31 -2.49
C GLN A 119 -69.04 29.05 -2.40
N GLU A 120 -68.21 29.92 -3.00
CA GLU A 120 -66.75 29.83 -2.89
C GLU A 120 -66.25 30.00 -1.45
N LEU A 121 -66.85 30.91 -0.65
CA LEU A 121 -66.50 31.04 0.76
C LEU A 121 -66.85 29.78 1.57
N GLN A 122 -68.04 29.20 1.34
CA GLN A 122 -68.42 27.94 2.02
C GLN A 122 -67.47 26.80 1.68
N LYS A 123 -67.07 26.70 0.40
CA LYS A 123 -66.11 25.69 -0.05
C LYS A 123 -64.74 25.89 0.60
N ALA A 124 -64.22 27.12 0.62
CA ALA A 124 -62.95 27.44 1.27
C ALA A 124 -62.98 27.14 2.78
N GLN A 125 -64.10 27.38 3.46
CA GLN A 125 -64.26 27.08 4.89
C GLN A 125 -64.21 25.57 5.15
N GLN A 126 -64.86 24.78 4.29
CA GLN A 126 -64.82 23.32 4.37
C GLN A 126 -63.41 22.78 4.11
N GLU A 127 -62.69 23.32 3.11
CA GLU A 127 -61.29 22.96 2.84
C GLU A 127 -60.38 23.24 4.06
N ALA A 128 -60.64 24.30 4.83
CA ALA A 128 -59.88 24.62 6.04
C ALA A 128 -60.17 23.67 7.21
N ASP A 129 -61.44 23.29 7.41
CA ASP A 129 -61.83 22.32 8.46
C ASP A 129 -61.26 20.91 8.16
N GLU A 130 -61.25 20.50 6.89
CA GLU A 130 -60.64 19.25 6.43
C GLU A 130 -59.11 19.25 6.64
N ALA A 131 -58.43 20.35 6.29
CA ALA A 131 -56.99 20.50 6.53
C ALA A 131 -56.64 20.48 8.03
N ALA A 132 -57.45 21.11 8.89
CA ALA A 132 -57.22 21.11 10.33
C ALA A 132 -57.39 19.73 10.97
N THR A 133 -58.34 18.94 10.47
CA THR A 133 -58.55 17.55 10.91
C THR A 133 -57.38 16.66 10.50
N GLN A 134 -56.83 16.87 9.29
CA GLN A 134 -55.65 16.15 8.84
C GLN A 134 -54.44 16.48 9.70
N LEU A 135 -54.19 17.76 10.01
CA LEU A 135 -53.10 18.17 10.89
C LEU A 135 -53.19 17.52 12.28
N GLU A 136 -54.37 17.44 12.88
CA GLU A 136 -54.55 16.77 14.17
C GLU A 136 -54.22 15.27 14.10
N LYS A 137 -54.46 14.61 12.96
CA LYS A 137 -54.08 13.22 12.73
C LYS A 137 -52.55 13.06 12.66
N GLU A 138 -51.88 13.85 11.81
CA GLU A 138 -50.42 13.79 11.65
C GLU A 138 -49.70 14.08 12.98
N VAL A 139 -50.20 15.03 13.78
CA VAL A 139 -49.60 15.35 15.09
C VAL A 139 -49.64 14.17 16.05
N ASN A 140 -50.72 13.38 16.05
CA ASN A 140 -50.81 12.20 16.90
C ASN A 140 -49.89 11.07 16.42
N GLU A 141 -49.76 10.88 15.11
CA GLU A 141 -48.87 9.87 14.50
C GLU A 141 -47.38 10.21 14.78
N ALA A 142 -47.00 11.49 14.70
CA ALA A 142 -45.69 11.98 15.10
C ALA A 142 -45.39 11.79 16.60
N ASP A 143 -46.36 12.08 17.47
CA ASP A 143 -46.23 11.89 18.93
C ASP A 143 -46.13 10.40 19.34
N GLU A 144 -46.60 9.46 18.51
CA GLU A 144 -46.43 8.02 18.71
C GLU A 144 -45.07 7.55 18.18
N ALA A 145 -44.68 8.00 16.99
CA ALA A 145 -43.38 7.67 16.39
C ALA A 145 -42.20 8.18 17.24
N ALA A 146 -42.30 9.39 17.79
CA ALA A 146 -41.26 9.94 18.67
C ALA A 146 -41.07 9.14 19.97
N LYS A 147 -42.16 8.60 20.54
CA LYS A 147 -42.07 7.72 21.73
C LYS A 147 -41.47 6.36 21.40
N GLN A 148 -41.75 5.85 20.21
CA GLN A 148 -41.15 4.61 19.74
C GLN A 148 -39.65 4.80 19.54
N ALA A 149 -39.22 5.85 18.85
CA ALA A 149 -37.80 6.19 18.67
C ALA A 149 -37.05 6.34 20.01
N GLU A 150 -37.66 6.99 21.00
CA GLU A 150 -37.06 7.11 22.34
C GLU A 150 -36.90 5.74 23.04
N THR A 151 -37.82 4.80 22.79
CA THR A 151 -37.77 3.45 23.36
C THR A 151 -36.69 2.61 22.69
N GLU A 152 -36.69 2.54 21.36
CA GLU A 152 -35.71 1.74 20.59
C GLU A 152 -34.28 2.27 20.84
N ARG A 153 -34.08 3.59 20.93
CA ARG A 153 -32.78 4.17 21.29
C ARG A 153 -32.31 3.74 22.68
N ALA A 154 -33.21 3.63 23.65
CA ALA A 154 -32.87 3.16 24.99
C ALA A 154 -32.53 1.66 25.02
N GLU A 155 -33.13 0.86 24.14
CA GLU A 155 -32.84 -0.57 23.96
C GLU A 155 -31.47 -0.76 23.27
N ALA A 156 -31.17 0.03 22.22
CA ALA A 156 -29.86 0.09 21.57
C ALA A 156 -28.74 0.50 22.54
N GLU A 157 -28.93 1.56 23.34
CA GLU A 157 -27.97 1.98 24.35
C GLU A 157 -27.73 0.93 25.45
N GLN A 158 -28.71 0.07 25.71
CA GLN A 158 -28.58 -1.03 26.67
C GLN A 158 -27.83 -2.20 26.04
N ALA A 159 -28.15 -2.57 24.79
CA ALA A 159 -27.47 -3.61 24.04
C ALA A 159 -25.99 -3.28 23.81
N GLN A 160 -25.66 -2.02 23.50
CA GLN A 160 -24.28 -1.54 23.37
C GLN A 160 -23.49 -1.71 24.68
N LYS A 161 -24.08 -1.36 25.83
CA LYS A 161 -23.44 -1.57 27.14
C LYS A 161 -23.20 -3.06 27.44
N GLU A 162 -24.08 -3.94 26.97
CA GLU A 162 -23.92 -5.38 27.11
C GLU A 162 -22.81 -5.93 26.21
N ALA A 163 -22.68 -5.41 24.98
CA ALA A 163 -21.58 -5.72 24.07
C ALA A 163 -20.23 -5.26 24.63
N GLU A 164 -20.13 -4.03 25.14
CA GLU A 164 -18.91 -3.52 25.79
C GLU A 164 -18.51 -4.38 27.01
N ALA A 165 -19.49 -4.79 27.81
CA ALA A 165 -19.25 -5.69 28.94
C ALA A 165 -18.80 -7.09 28.48
N ALA A 166 -19.33 -7.60 27.36
CA ALA A 166 -18.92 -8.88 26.78
C ALA A 166 -17.49 -8.81 26.21
N LYS A 167 -17.14 -7.73 25.51
CA LYS A 167 -15.78 -7.44 25.05
C LYS A 167 -14.77 -7.38 26.20
N THR A 168 -15.11 -6.66 27.26
CA THR A 168 -14.28 -6.62 28.49
C THR A 168 -14.07 -8.03 29.09
N ASN A 169 -15.09 -8.89 29.03
CA ASN A 169 -14.96 -10.27 29.52
C ASN A 169 -14.09 -11.14 28.60
N LEU A 170 -14.12 -10.92 27.28
CA LEU A 170 -13.25 -11.58 26.32
C LEU A 170 -11.78 -11.18 26.54
N GLU A 171 -11.49 -9.89 26.69
CA GLU A 171 -10.16 -9.38 27.02
C GLU A 171 -9.61 -10.02 28.31
N LYS A 172 -10.47 -10.16 29.32
CA LYS A 172 -10.09 -10.84 30.57
C LYS A 172 -9.81 -12.33 30.37
N ALA A 173 -10.63 -13.02 29.58
CA ALA A 173 -10.43 -14.45 29.29
C ALA A 173 -9.16 -14.68 28.46
N ASP A 174 -8.82 -13.74 27.57
CA ASP A 174 -7.59 -13.76 26.79
C ASP A 174 -6.36 -13.57 27.68
N ALA A 175 -6.40 -12.60 28.60
CA ALA A 175 -5.35 -12.43 29.61
C ALA A 175 -5.16 -13.67 30.52
N GLU A 176 -6.26 -14.35 30.88
CA GLU A 176 -6.20 -15.61 31.63
C GLU A 176 -5.57 -16.75 30.81
N LEU A 177 -5.81 -16.81 29.48
CA LEU A 177 -5.18 -17.77 28.58
C LEU A 177 -3.67 -17.50 28.42
N THR A 178 -3.28 -16.24 28.26
CA THR A 178 -1.87 -15.83 28.19
C THR A 178 -1.13 -16.24 29.46
N ALA A 179 -1.70 -15.95 30.64
CA ALA A 179 -1.11 -16.36 31.91
C ALA A 179 -1.00 -17.89 32.07
N ALA A 180 -2.03 -18.64 31.63
CA ALA A 180 -1.99 -20.10 31.67
C ALA A 180 -0.96 -20.70 30.69
N THR A 181 -0.74 -20.05 29.55
CA THR A 181 0.27 -20.45 28.56
C THR A 181 1.68 -20.24 29.10
N GLN A 182 1.96 -19.07 29.71
CA GLN A 182 3.23 -18.79 30.38
C GLN A 182 3.51 -19.77 31.55
N GLU A 183 2.50 -20.14 32.33
CA GLU A 183 2.64 -21.14 33.40
C GLU A 183 2.97 -22.53 32.83
N LEU A 184 2.41 -22.89 31.67
CA LEU A 184 2.73 -24.14 30.98
C LEU A 184 4.17 -24.15 30.47
N GLU A 185 4.60 -23.09 29.79
CA GLU A 185 5.99 -22.93 29.32
C GLU A 185 6.98 -23.01 30.49
N ALA A 186 6.69 -22.31 31.59
CA ALA A 186 7.51 -22.38 32.80
C ALA A 186 7.51 -23.80 33.43
N ALA A 187 6.40 -24.52 33.37
CA ALA A 187 6.31 -25.89 33.84
C ALA A 187 7.04 -26.89 32.92
N GLU A 188 7.05 -26.66 31.61
CA GLU A 188 7.78 -27.44 30.60
C GLU A 188 9.29 -27.20 30.68
N ALA A 189 9.72 -25.97 30.91
CA ALA A 189 11.11 -25.64 31.20
C ALA A 189 11.58 -26.34 32.49
N ALA A 190 10.79 -26.26 33.57
CA ALA A 190 11.10 -26.93 34.83
C ALA A 190 11.09 -28.47 34.70
N LEU A 191 10.24 -29.03 33.84
CA LEU A 191 10.24 -30.45 33.51
C LEU A 191 11.50 -30.84 32.75
N THR A 192 11.90 -30.05 31.75
CA THR A 192 13.12 -30.26 30.96
C THR A 192 14.36 -30.24 31.86
N GLU A 193 14.44 -29.28 32.80
CA GLU A 193 15.52 -29.24 33.79
C GLU A 193 15.52 -30.46 34.73
N ALA A 194 14.34 -30.90 35.17
CA ALA A 194 14.21 -32.08 36.02
C ALA A 194 14.53 -33.39 35.26
N GLU A 195 14.21 -33.46 33.97
CA GLU A 195 14.56 -34.58 33.07
C GLU A 195 16.05 -34.60 32.75
N ALA A 196 16.66 -33.44 32.48
CA ALA A 196 18.11 -33.31 32.31
C ALA A 196 18.86 -33.70 33.58
N ALA A 197 18.37 -33.31 34.77
CA ALA A 197 18.94 -33.70 36.05
C ALA A 197 18.78 -35.21 36.35
N ALA A 198 17.70 -35.83 35.87
CA ALA A 198 17.48 -37.28 35.99
C ALA A 198 18.31 -38.08 34.96
N GLN A 199 18.53 -37.53 33.76
CA GLN A 199 19.36 -38.10 32.70
C GLN A 199 20.87 -37.89 32.95
N ALA A 200 21.27 -36.89 33.74
CA ALA A 200 22.68 -36.71 34.13
C ALA A 200 23.24 -37.87 34.98
N GLU A 201 22.40 -38.73 35.58
CA GLU A 201 22.83 -39.99 36.22
C GLU A 201 22.80 -41.21 35.26
N GLU A 202 22.22 -41.10 34.05
CA GLU A 202 22.17 -42.16 33.04
C GLU A 202 22.47 -41.62 31.62
N VAL A 203 23.65 -41.97 31.08
CA VAL A 203 24.02 -42.05 29.64
C VAL A 203 24.98 -40.98 29.08
N GLU A 204 26.25 -41.39 28.92
CA GLU A 204 27.15 -40.96 27.85
C GLU A 204 26.53 -41.27 26.47
N GLY A 205 26.42 -40.29 25.56
CA GLY A 205 26.27 -40.54 24.11
C GLY A 205 25.44 -39.50 23.33
N THR A 206 26.12 -38.64 22.56
CA THR A 206 25.57 -37.66 21.60
C THR A 206 25.39 -38.25 20.18
N GLN A 207 24.41 -37.76 19.41
CA GLN A 207 24.21 -38.05 17.98
C GLN A 207 25.20 -37.24 17.11
N ALA A 208 25.68 -37.81 15.99
CA ALA A 208 26.75 -37.29 15.15
C ALA A 208 26.25 -36.76 13.79
N ALA A 209 26.84 -35.66 13.31
CA ALA A 209 26.70 -35.13 11.95
C ALA A 209 27.33 -36.08 10.90
N GLU A 210 26.76 -36.16 9.70
CA GLU A 210 27.30 -36.96 8.59
C GLU A 210 28.43 -36.19 7.89
N HIS A 211 29.66 -36.71 7.92
CA HIS A 211 30.82 -36.16 7.21
C HIS A 211 31.11 -36.95 5.92
N LEU A 212 31.71 -36.29 4.92
CA LEU A 212 32.18 -36.99 3.71
C LEU A 212 33.16 -38.11 4.05
N SER A 213 33.07 -39.22 3.30
CA SER A 213 34.01 -40.31 3.46
C SER A 213 35.41 -39.90 3.00
N GLN A 214 36.44 -40.57 3.56
CA GLN A 214 37.82 -40.30 3.16
C GLN A 214 38.06 -40.51 1.64
N GLU A 215 37.32 -41.43 1.00
CA GLU A 215 37.41 -41.65 -0.45
C GLU A 215 36.89 -40.45 -1.25
N GLU A 216 35.84 -39.77 -0.77
CA GLU A 216 35.29 -38.56 -1.38
C GLU A 216 36.21 -37.36 -1.17
N ILE A 217 36.76 -37.19 0.03
CA ILE A 217 37.75 -36.14 0.33
C ILE A 217 39.00 -36.32 -0.54
N ASP A 218 39.52 -37.55 -0.65
CA ASP A 218 40.69 -37.85 -1.49
C ASP A 218 40.43 -37.50 -2.96
N LYS A 219 39.19 -37.69 -3.43
CA LYS A 219 38.78 -37.31 -4.78
C LYS A 219 38.73 -35.79 -4.95
N LEU A 220 38.13 -35.05 -4.02
CA LEU A 220 38.10 -33.58 -4.04
C LEU A 220 39.51 -32.97 -4.04
N VAL A 221 40.42 -33.54 -3.24
CA VAL A 221 41.83 -33.08 -3.18
C VAL A 221 42.57 -33.38 -4.49
N GLN A 222 42.38 -34.56 -5.08
CA GLN A 222 43.13 -35.00 -6.26
C GLN A 222 42.57 -34.46 -7.59
N GLU A 223 41.25 -34.37 -7.72
CA GLU A 223 40.56 -34.05 -8.97
C GLU A 223 40.09 -32.59 -9.02
N GLU A 224 39.72 -32.00 -7.87
CA GLU A 224 39.11 -30.67 -7.78
C GLU A 224 39.98 -29.64 -7.03
N GLY A 225 41.18 -30.04 -6.60
CA GLY A 225 42.19 -29.14 -6.04
C GLY A 225 41.91 -28.64 -4.63
N TYR A 226 41.08 -29.34 -3.85
CA TYR A 226 40.82 -28.98 -2.46
C TYR A 226 42.05 -29.14 -1.56
N THR A 227 42.19 -28.22 -0.61
CA THR A 227 43.12 -28.33 0.52
C THR A 227 42.37 -28.90 1.71
N TYR A 228 42.72 -30.13 2.11
CA TYR A 228 42.15 -30.78 3.28
C TYR A 228 42.83 -30.30 4.57
N ILE A 229 42.05 -29.73 5.49
CA ILE A 229 42.52 -29.14 6.73
C ILE A 229 42.23 -30.09 7.89
N THR A 230 43.27 -30.70 8.43
CA THR A 230 43.16 -31.80 9.42
C THR A 230 43.49 -31.39 10.85
N SER A 231 43.91 -30.14 11.06
CA SER A 231 44.19 -29.62 12.40
C SER A 231 44.04 -28.10 12.45
N LYS A 232 43.84 -27.60 13.68
CA LYS A 232 43.81 -26.16 13.99
C LYS A 232 45.11 -25.45 13.59
N GLU A 233 46.27 -26.06 13.79
CA GLU A 233 47.56 -25.44 13.44
C GLU A 233 47.67 -25.21 11.93
N GLN A 234 47.22 -26.18 11.13
CA GLN A 234 47.17 -26.05 9.67
C GLN A 234 46.18 -24.96 9.26
N PHE A 235 45.01 -24.90 9.91
CA PHE A 235 44.01 -23.86 9.69
C PHE A 235 44.58 -22.46 9.95
N LEU A 236 45.23 -22.24 11.09
CA LEU A 236 45.84 -20.95 11.43
C LEU A 236 47.03 -20.59 10.51
N GLU A 237 47.80 -21.57 10.06
CA GLU A 237 48.88 -21.34 9.08
C GLU A 237 48.32 -20.80 7.76
N ILE A 238 47.21 -21.36 7.29
CA ILE A 238 46.52 -20.94 6.07
C ILE A 238 45.87 -19.56 6.28
N PHE A 239 44.93 -19.46 7.23
CA PHE A 239 44.02 -18.31 7.31
C PHE A 239 44.58 -17.09 8.05
N GLN A 240 45.52 -17.26 8.98
CA GLN A 240 46.01 -16.14 9.82
C GLN A 240 47.50 -15.80 9.58
N ASN A 241 48.31 -16.74 9.10
CA ASN A 241 49.75 -16.55 8.90
C ASN A 241 50.16 -16.32 7.43
N GLY A 242 49.21 -15.91 6.58
CA GLY A 242 49.46 -15.55 5.18
C GLY A 242 49.67 -16.75 4.24
N GLY A 243 49.25 -17.95 4.64
CA GLY A 243 49.30 -19.16 3.81
C GLY A 243 48.13 -19.31 2.83
N ILE A 244 47.12 -18.45 2.93
CA ILE A 244 45.89 -18.52 2.13
C ILE A 244 46.11 -18.14 0.66
N ASP A 245 45.63 -19.00 -0.22
CA ASP A 245 45.26 -18.63 -1.59
C ASP A 245 43.80 -18.20 -1.60
N LEU A 246 43.54 -16.92 -1.94
CA LEU A 246 42.20 -16.34 -1.97
C LEU A 246 41.31 -16.95 -3.07
N ASN A 247 41.88 -17.67 -4.03
CA ASN A 247 41.11 -18.43 -5.04
C ASN A 247 41.10 -19.94 -4.76
N GLY A 248 41.62 -20.37 -3.60
CA GLY A 248 41.78 -21.77 -3.24
C GLY A 248 40.49 -22.43 -2.75
N ASN A 249 40.42 -23.75 -2.90
CA ASN A 249 39.32 -24.57 -2.38
C ASN A 249 39.76 -25.23 -1.06
N TYR A 250 38.98 -25.10 0.00
CA TYR A 250 39.31 -25.59 1.34
C TYR A 250 38.20 -26.49 1.87
N ILE A 251 38.59 -27.58 2.53
CA ILE A 251 37.66 -28.49 3.20
C ILE A 251 38.15 -28.87 4.60
N LEU A 252 37.28 -28.75 5.61
CA LEU A 252 37.62 -29.10 7.00
C LEU A 252 37.55 -30.62 7.25
N GLY A 253 38.44 -31.08 8.13
CA GLY A 253 38.54 -32.45 8.62
C GLY A 253 38.44 -32.60 10.14
N CYS A 254 38.23 -31.50 10.85
CA CYS A 254 37.91 -31.46 12.27
C CYS A 254 37.32 -30.10 12.64
N ASP A 255 36.70 -30.01 13.82
CA ASP A 255 36.23 -28.75 14.39
C ASP A 255 37.40 -27.80 14.70
N MET A 256 37.15 -26.50 14.57
CA MET A 256 38.11 -25.41 14.77
C MET A 256 37.74 -24.60 16.02
N ASP A 257 38.31 -24.96 17.17
CA ASP A 257 38.17 -24.14 18.39
C ASP A 257 39.12 -22.94 18.36
N LEU A 258 38.59 -21.71 18.28
CA LEU A 258 39.33 -20.46 18.25
C LEU A 258 39.39 -19.72 19.60
N SER A 259 39.03 -20.38 20.72
CA SER A 259 38.96 -19.74 22.05
C SER A 259 40.26 -19.11 22.58
N ASP A 260 41.43 -19.48 22.03
CA ASP A 260 42.74 -18.89 22.35
C ASP A 260 43.17 -17.78 21.38
N ILE A 261 42.33 -17.46 20.38
CA ILE A 261 42.53 -16.36 19.44
C ILE A 261 41.75 -15.14 19.93
N GLU A 262 42.44 -14.20 20.54
CA GLU A 262 41.81 -13.00 21.13
C GLU A 262 41.16 -12.08 20.09
N ASN A 263 41.68 -12.04 18.86
CA ASN A 263 41.15 -11.20 17.78
C ASN A 263 41.46 -11.78 16.40
N TRP A 264 40.46 -12.36 15.75
CA TRP A 264 40.56 -12.88 14.40
C TRP A 264 40.74 -11.75 13.38
N GLN A 265 41.65 -11.94 12.42
CA GLN A 265 41.80 -11.03 11.29
C GLN A 265 40.93 -11.51 10.13
N SER A 266 40.01 -10.67 9.66
CA SER A 266 39.11 -10.97 8.55
C SER A 266 39.87 -11.44 7.31
N VAL A 267 39.34 -12.46 6.65
CA VAL A 267 39.96 -13.04 5.45
C VAL A 267 39.45 -12.31 4.20
N GLY A 268 40.36 -11.75 3.42
CA GLY A 268 40.03 -10.97 2.23
C GLY A 268 39.53 -9.56 2.57
N ASP A 269 39.75 -8.63 1.65
CA ASP A 269 39.38 -7.22 1.75
C ASP A 269 38.81 -6.71 0.41
N ALA A 270 38.42 -5.44 0.35
CA ALA A 270 37.79 -4.86 -0.85
C ALA A 270 38.68 -4.91 -2.11
N ASP A 271 40.01 -4.90 -1.95
CA ASP A 271 40.98 -4.99 -3.03
C ASP A 271 41.33 -6.45 -3.37
N ASN A 272 41.32 -7.33 -2.37
CA ASN A 272 41.71 -8.74 -2.46
C ASN A 272 40.63 -9.62 -1.80
N PRO A 273 39.43 -9.75 -2.41
CA PRO A 273 38.36 -10.54 -1.84
C PRO A 273 38.66 -12.04 -1.92
N PHE A 274 38.06 -12.83 -1.04
CA PHE A 274 38.07 -14.28 -1.14
C PHE A 274 37.13 -14.74 -2.26
N LYS A 275 37.64 -15.53 -3.21
CA LYS A 275 36.92 -16.00 -4.42
C LYS A 275 36.83 -17.52 -4.53
N GLY A 276 37.35 -18.23 -3.54
CA GLY A 276 37.45 -19.68 -3.53
C GLY A 276 36.21 -20.37 -2.94
N VAL A 277 36.37 -21.67 -2.66
CA VAL A 277 35.36 -22.47 -1.96
C VAL A 277 35.81 -22.74 -0.53
N PHE A 278 34.95 -22.47 0.44
CA PHE A 278 35.14 -22.87 1.84
C PHE A 278 34.05 -23.87 2.24
N ASN A 279 34.42 -25.15 2.38
CA ASN A 279 33.52 -26.23 2.74
C ASN A 279 33.84 -26.74 4.16
N GLY A 280 32.95 -26.52 5.12
CA GLY A 280 33.12 -27.00 6.50
C GLY A 280 32.94 -28.50 6.66
N ASN A 281 32.38 -29.22 5.67
CA ASN A 281 32.17 -30.68 5.72
C ASN A 281 31.41 -31.15 6.98
N GLY A 282 30.52 -30.30 7.52
CA GLY A 282 29.77 -30.53 8.75
C GLY A 282 30.57 -30.31 10.05
N TYR A 283 31.79 -29.76 9.98
CA TYR A 283 32.58 -29.35 11.14
C TYR A 283 32.33 -27.88 11.49
N SER A 284 32.63 -27.51 12.73
CA SER A 284 32.40 -26.16 13.25
C SER A 284 33.64 -25.28 13.31
N ILE A 285 33.41 -23.96 13.38
CA ILE A 285 34.33 -22.94 13.84
C ILE A 285 33.75 -22.38 15.14
N ASP A 286 34.39 -22.68 16.25
CA ASP A 286 33.88 -22.33 17.58
C ASP A 286 34.64 -21.13 18.16
N ASN A 287 33.93 -20.28 18.91
CA ASN A 287 34.48 -19.20 19.72
C ASN A 287 35.24 -18.13 18.91
N LEU A 288 34.78 -17.84 17.69
CA LEU A 288 35.32 -16.75 16.87
C LEU A 288 35.16 -15.41 17.62
N THR A 289 36.25 -14.67 17.82
CA THR A 289 36.21 -13.34 18.43
C THR A 289 36.81 -12.31 17.49
N ILE A 290 36.05 -11.27 17.13
CA ILE A 290 36.52 -10.12 16.36
C ILE A 290 36.16 -8.85 17.14
N ASN A 291 37.19 -8.11 17.54
CA ASN A 291 37.08 -6.76 18.08
C ASN A 291 37.76 -5.82 17.08
N ALA A 292 36.96 -5.25 16.18
CA ALA A 292 37.47 -4.39 15.13
C ALA A 292 37.85 -3.02 15.70
N GLY A 293 38.95 -2.45 15.20
CA GLY A 293 39.38 -1.10 15.60
C GLY A 293 38.56 -0.01 14.91
N ASP A 294 38.84 1.24 15.30
CA ASP A 294 38.30 2.43 14.63
C ASP A 294 38.57 2.33 13.12
N ASN A 295 37.53 2.52 12.30
CA ASN A 295 37.58 2.51 10.82
C ASN A 295 37.68 1.12 10.13
N ALA A 296 37.18 0.06 10.76
CA ALA A 296 36.95 -1.22 10.07
C ALA A 296 35.66 -1.22 9.22
N GLU A 297 35.81 -1.31 7.89
CA GLU A 297 34.70 -1.21 6.94
C GLU A 297 33.98 -2.55 6.68
N ASN A 298 34.72 -3.66 6.63
CA ASN A 298 34.20 -4.97 6.24
C ASN A 298 34.65 -6.02 7.25
N VAL A 299 33.75 -6.41 8.15
CA VAL A 299 34.10 -7.18 9.35
C VAL A 299 33.30 -8.48 9.40
N GLY A 300 34.03 -9.59 9.49
CA GLY A 300 33.50 -10.95 9.62
C GLY A 300 34.64 -11.96 9.53
N PHE A 301 34.32 -13.26 9.58
CA PHE A 301 35.33 -14.29 9.34
C PHE A 301 36.04 -14.05 8.00
N PHE A 302 35.24 -13.75 6.96
CA PHE A 302 35.67 -13.10 5.74
C PHE A 302 35.37 -11.60 5.80
N GLY A 303 36.31 -10.76 5.35
CA GLY A 303 36.04 -9.33 5.19
C GLY A 303 35.16 -9.11 3.98
N VAL A 304 35.67 -9.47 2.80
CA VAL A 304 34.93 -9.40 1.53
C VAL A 304 35.06 -10.72 0.77
N THR A 305 33.93 -11.18 0.23
CA THR A 305 33.85 -12.34 -0.66
C THR A 305 33.39 -11.91 -2.05
N GLU A 306 33.89 -12.57 -3.10
CA GLU A 306 33.51 -12.29 -4.49
C GLU A 306 33.42 -13.59 -5.30
N ASN A 307 32.23 -13.90 -5.82
CA ASN A 307 31.94 -15.14 -6.55
C ASN A 307 32.38 -16.40 -5.78
N ALA A 308 32.30 -16.34 -4.44
CA ALA A 308 32.75 -17.41 -3.55
C ALA A 308 31.63 -18.37 -3.19
N THR A 309 32.00 -19.55 -2.69
CA THR A 309 31.05 -20.51 -2.12
C THR A 309 31.44 -20.85 -0.69
N ILE A 310 30.55 -20.63 0.26
CA ILE A 310 30.74 -20.97 1.67
C ILE A 310 29.64 -21.96 2.04
N THR A 311 30.02 -23.16 2.50
CA THR A 311 29.05 -24.23 2.69
C THR A 311 29.40 -25.22 3.80
N ASN A 312 28.40 -25.88 4.38
CA ASN A 312 28.51 -26.99 5.33
C ASN A 312 29.37 -26.67 6.56
N VAL A 313 29.25 -25.46 7.11
CA VAL A 313 30.04 -25.01 8.28
C VAL A 313 29.13 -24.42 9.34
N SER A 314 29.39 -24.72 10.61
CA SER A 314 28.71 -24.08 11.73
C SER A 314 29.66 -23.09 12.44
N PHE A 315 29.23 -21.86 12.66
CA PHE A 315 29.92 -20.88 13.50
C PHE A 315 29.27 -20.86 14.88
N ASN A 316 29.95 -21.38 15.89
CA ASN A 316 29.39 -21.50 17.23
C ASN A 316 29.97 -20.45 18.17
N ASN A 317 29.10 -19.76 18.91
CA ASN A 317 29.50 -18.77 19.91
C ASN A 317 30.47 -17.71 19.35
N ALA A 318 30.13 -17.16 18.19
CA ALA A 318 30.89 -16.07 17.57
C ALA A 318 30.58 -14.73 18.26
N ASN A 319 31.56 -13.85 18.37
CA ASN A 319 31.39 -12.51 18.92
C ASN A 319 32.12 -11.50 18.03
N VAL A 320 31.36 -10.68 17.31
CA VAL A 320 31.87 -9.67 16.39
C VAL A 320 31.39 -8.30 16.83
N ILE A 321 32.31 -7.39 17.14
CA ILE A 321 31.99 -6.05 17.62
C ILE A 321 32.82 -5.02 16.84
N THR A 322 32.15 -4.00 16.32
CA THR A 322 32.77 -2.77 15.81
C THR A 322 32.37 -1.57 16.68
N PRO A 323 33.12 -0.46 16.67
CA PRO A 323 32.77 0.73 17.44
C PRO A 323 31.41 1.33 17.04
N ASP A 324 30.68 1.85 18.04
CA ASP A 324 29.35 2.47 17.92
C ASP A 324 29.36 3.88 17.25
N ASP A 325 30.55 4.41 16.91
CA ASP A 325 30.72 5.73 16.30
C ASP A 325 31.72 5.63 15.15
N TYR A 326 31.20 5.45 13.94
CA TYR A 326 32.00 5.21 12.75
C TYR A 326 32.12 6.47 11.89
N ILE A 327 33.27 7.14 11.99
CA ILE A 327 33.49 8.48 11.41
C ILE A 327 33.91 8.44 9.93
N ASN A 328 34.43 7.31 9.40
CA ASN A 328 35.13 7.29 8.10
C ASN A 328 34.47 6.47 6.95
N GLY A 329 33.24 5.97 7.07
CA GLY A 329 32.70 5.04 6.05
C GLY A 329 31.44 4.30 6.49
N SER A 330 31.02 3.30 5.72
CA SER A 330 29.96 2.36 6.10
C SER A 330 30.60 1.11 6.70
N SER A 331 30.10 0.66 7.85
CA SER A 331 30.58 -0.59 8.46
C SER A 331 29.60 -1.71 8.10
N ALA A 332 30.06 -2.61 7.22
CA ALA A 332 29.40 -3.86 6.88
C ALA A 332 29.92 -4.94 7.83
N VAL A 333 29.04 -5.40 8.73
CA VAL A 333 29.40 -6.31 9.81
C VAL A 333 28.52 -7.55 9.75
N GLY A 334 29.15 -8.72 9.62
CA GLY A 334 28.48 -10.00 9.77
C GLY A 334 29.41 -11.06 10.33
N ILE A 335 28.87 -12.13 10.89
CA ILE A 335 29.72 -13.18 11.51
C ILE A 335 30.53 -13.91 10.43
N VAL A 336 29.90 -14.24 9.30
CA VAL A 336 30.54 -15.01 8.23
C VAL A 336 31.24 -14.09 7.25
N ALA A 337 30.58 -13.00 6.82
CA ALA A 337 31.16 -12.03 5.91
C ALA A 337 30.78 -10.59 6.26
N GLY A 338 31.71 -9.64 6.07
CA GLY A 338 31.36 -8.21 6.06
C GLY A 338 30.53 -7.87 4.83
N THR A 339 31.13 -8.04 3.64
CA THR A 339 30.46 -7.83 2.34
C THR A 339 30.52 -9.08 1.47
N ALA A 340 29.40 -9.42 0.83
CA ALA A 340 29.28 -10.44 -0.20
C ALA A 340 29.02 -9.83 -1.58
N ARG A 341 29.68 -10.38 -2.61
CA ARG A 341 29.51 -10.02 -4.01
C ARG A 341 29.34 -11.30 -4.84
N GLY A 342 28.12 -11.67 -5.20
CA GLY A 342 27.83 -12.91 -5.93
C GLY A 342 28.20 -14.17 -5.14
N THR A 343 28.01 -14.17 -3.82
CA THR A 343 28.44 -15.27 -2.93
C THR A 343 27.31 -16.26 -2.66
N THR A 344 27.62 -17.55 -2.72
CA THR A 344 26.69 -18.62 -2.30
C THR A 344 26.96 -19.00 -0.85
N PHE A 345 25.93 -18.91 -0.01
CA PHE A 345 25.90 -19.40 1.37
C PHE A 345 24.93 -20.57 1.45
N ASP A 346 25.42 -21.77 1.74
CA ASP A 346 24.58 -22.98 1.76
C ASP A 346 24.90 -23.92 2.92
N ASN A 347 23.88 -24.33 3.69
CA ASN A 347 24.03 -25.25 4.83
C ASN A 347 24.99 -24.69 5.89
N ILE A 348 24.61 -23.57 6.50
CA ILE A 348 25.43 -22.84 7.49
C ILE A 348 24.60 -22.62 8.75
N ASP A 349 25.16 -22.95 9.91
CA ASP A 349 24.59 -22.56 11.20
C ASP A 349 25.44 -21.45 11.82
N VAL A 350 24.81 -20.43 12.39
CA VAL A 350 25.51 -19.32 13.05
C VAL A 350 24.89 -19.06 14.41
N SER A 351 25.70 -19.01 15.46
CA SER A 351 25.26 -18.59 16.80
C SER A 351 26.25 -17.63 17.45
N GLY A 352 25.72 -16.70 18.24
CA GLY A 352 26.54 -15.73 18.99
C GLY A 352 25.98 -14.32 18.95
N SER A 353 26.87 -13.32 18.90
CA SER A 353 26.49 -11.90 18.89
C SER A 353 27.26 -11.09 17.85
N VAL A 354 26.55 -10.15 17.21
CA VAL A 354 27.12 -9.20 16.27
C VAL A 354 26.67 -7.78 16.64
N ALA A 355 27.61 -6.86 16.75
CA ALA A 355 27.32 -5.46 17.02
C ALA A 355 28.10 -4.56 16.05
N GLY A 356 27.40 -3.62 15.41
CA GLY A 356 28.03 -2.67 14.51
C GLY A 356 27.27 -1.37 14.34
N TYR A 357 27.74 -0.53 13.42
CA TYR A 357 27.18 0.80 13.21
C TYR A 357 26.09 0.82 12.13
N GLU A 358 26.43 0.52 10.88
CA GLU A 358 25.54 0.78 9.74
C GLU A 358 24.77 -0.44 9.26
N SER A 359 25.44 -1.43 8.68
CA SER A 359 24.80 -2.62 8.12
C SER A 359 25.25 -3.85 8.89
N VAL A 360 24.36 -4.35 9.74
CA VAL A 360 24.65 -5.45 10.66
C VAL A 360 23.78 -6.65 10.31
N GLY A 361 24.40 -7.76 9.93
CA GLY A 361 23.68 -9.01 9.65
C GLY A 361 24.20 -10.18 10.45
N GLY A 362 23.32 -11.08 10.88
CA GLY A 362 23.73 -12.31 11.58
C GLY A 362 24.65 -13.19 10.73
N LEU A 363 24.44 -13.23 9.41
CA LEU A 363 25.29 -13.93 8.45
C LEU A 363 26.27 -12.98 7.74
N VAL A 364 25.73 -11.93 7.12
CA VAL A 364 26.46 -10.99 6.25
C VAL A 364 26.04 -9.55 6.48
N GLY A 365 26.98 -8.60 6.53
CA GLY A 365 26.66 -7.19 6.68
C GLY A 365 25.95 -6.61 5.44
N VAL A 366 26.61 -6.69 4.28
CA VAL A 366 26.11 -6.14 3.01
C VAL A 366 26.16 -7.18 1.89
N ILE A 367 25.09 -7.24 1.09
CA ILE A 367 25.08 -7.92 -0.21
C ILE A 367 25.18 -6.86 -1.31
N ASN A 368 26.21 -6.94 -2.14
CA ASN A 368 26.46 -6.01 -3.24
C ASN A 368 26.87 -6.77 -4.51
N ASP A 369 25.87 -7.11 -5.32
CA ASP A 369 26.05 -7.91 -6.53
C ASP A 369 26.33 -7.07 -7.79
N ASN A 370 26.77 -5.82 -7.60
CA ASN A 370 27.13 -4.95 -8.72
C ASN A 370 28.50 -5.32 -9.29
N SER A 371 28.54 -5.54 -10.60
CA SER A 371 29.78 -5.64 -11.36
C SER A 371 30.53 -4.30 -11.37
N TYR A 372 31.85 -4.32 -11.38
CA TYR A 372 32.67 -3.12 -11.27
C TYR A 372 33.94 -3.18 -12.12
N PHE A 373 34.66 -2.07 -12.23
CA PHE A 373 35.94 -1.99 -12.93
C PHE A 373 37.08 -1.80 -11.93
N LEU A 374 38.18 -2.56 -12.12
CA LEU A 374 39.43 -2.31 -11.41
C LEU A 374 40.06 -0.99 -11.85
N PRO A 375 40.98 -0.39 -11.06
CA PRO A 375 41.65 0.87 -11.41
C PRO A 375 42.40 0.85 -12.75
N ASP A 376 42.73 -0.33 -13.29
CA ASP A 376 43.38 -0.52 -14.59
C ASP A 376 42.39 -0.64 -15.76
N GLY A 377 41.08 -0.54 -15.50
CA GLY A 377 40.00 -0.65 -16.47
C GLY A 377 39.56 -2.08 -16.77
N THR A 378 40.06 -3.08 -16.05
CA THR A 378 39.61 -4.47 -16.20
C THR A 378 38.21 -4.64 -15.60
N PRO A 379 37.20 -5.11 -16.37
CA PRO A 379 35.89 -5.41 -15.82
C PRO A 379 35.93 -6.65 -14.92
N VAL A 380 35.22 -6.59 -13.80
CA VAL A 380 34.95 -7.69 -12.88
C VAL A 380 33.46 -7.99 -12.92
N ASP A 381 33.13 -9.20 -13.40
CA ASP A 381 31.76 -9.70 -13.47
C ASP A 381 31.39 -10.36 -12.13
N VAL A 382 30.36 -9.82 -11.50
CA VAL A 382 29.84 -10.29 -10.20
C VAL A 382 28.54 -11.04 -10.44
N GLY A 383 28.50 -12.29 -9.99
CA GLY A 383 27.32 -13.15 -10.03
C GLY A 383 26.26 -12.74 -9.01
N ASN A 384 25.25 -13.60 -8.86
CA ASN A 384 24.15 -13.36 -7.93
C ASN A 384 24.42 -14.08 -6.61
N SER A 385 24.19 -13.39 -5.51
CA SER A 385 24.27 -13.98 -4.18
C SER A 385 23.06 -14.89 -3.93
N SER A 386 23.27 -15.96 -3.17
CA SER A 386 22.19 -16.84 -2.73
C SER A 386 22.43 -17.32 -1.31
N ILE A 387 21.35 -17.45 -0.55
CA ILE A 387 21.36 -17.90 0.84
C ILE A 387 20.39 -19.06 0.96
N SER A 388 20.89 -20.26 1.25
CA SER A 388 20.06 -21.45 1.39
C SER A 388 20.42 -22.30 2.60
N ASN A 389 19.41 -22.89 3.25
CA ASN A 389 19.63 -23.82 4.36
C ASN A 389 20.48 -23.19 5.48
N VAL A 390 20.19 -21.93 5.83
CA VAL A 390 20.94 -21.18 6.85
C VAL A 390 20.13 -21.03 8.13
N ASN A 391 20.70 -21.40 9.27
CA ASN A 391 20.12 -21.14 10.58
C ASN A 391 20.94 -20.08 11.32
N THR A 392 20.32 -19.01 11.80
CA THR A 392 20.96 -18.03 12.68
C THR A 392 20.27 -17.97 14.04
N ALA A 393 21.06 -18.04 15.11
CA ALA A 393 20.68 -17.83 16.50
C ALA A 393 21.58 -16.73 17.08
N VAL A 394 21.36 -15.50 16.62
CA VAL A 394 22.29 -14.38 16.77
C VAL A 394 21.61 -13.19 17.44
N ASP A 395 22.23 -12.67 18.49
CA ASP A 395 21.87 -11.36 19.03
C ASP A 395 22.58 -10.27 18.21
N ALA A 396 21.81 -9.48 17.45
CA ALA A 396 22.34 -8.44 16.59
C ALA A 396 21.99 -7.04 17.11
N LYS A 397 22.98 -6.15 17.15
CA LYS A 397 22.79 -4.75 17.48
C LYS A 397 23.36 -3.84 16.40
N GLY A 398 22.58 -2.90 15.90
CA GLY A 398 23.07 -1.90 14.95
C GLY A 398 22.37 -0.56 15.08
N LYS A 399 22.85 0.45 14.36
CA LYS A 399 22.24 1.78 14.39
C LYS A 399 21.23 1.96 13.26
N TYR A 400 21.59 1.62 12.02
CA TYR A 400 20.76 1.89 10.84
C TYR A 400 20.05 0.64 10.32
N PHE A 401 20.76 -0.32 9.73
CA PHE A 401 20.16 -1.49 9.08
C PHE A 401 20.59 -2.78 9.78
N VAL A 402 19.63 -3.49 10.37
CA VAL A 402 19.93 -4.71 11.14
C VAL A 402 19.08 -5.88 10.66
N GLY A 403 19.73 -6.97 10.23
CA GLY A 403 19.06 -8.15 9.72
C GLY A 403 19.49 -9.45 10.41
N GLY A 404 18.56 -10.40 10.57
CA GLY A 404 18.91 -11.73 11.10
C GLY A 404 19.82 -12.54 10.15
N LEU A 405 19.75 -12.29 8.84
CA LEU A 405 20.69 -12.81 7.84
C LEU A 405 21.57 -11.68 7.29
N ALA A 406 20.97 -10.68 6.65
CA ALA A 406 21.66 -9.63 5.91
C ALA A 406 21.31 -8.24 6.44
N GLY A 407 22.30 -7.40 6.74
CA GLY A 407 22.04 -6.02 7.18
C GLY A 407 21.41 -5.17 6.07
N TYR A 408 22.09 -5.08 4.93
CA TYR A 408 21.64 -4.29 3.77
C TYR A 408 21.87 -5.03 2.45
N VAL A 409 20.88 -5.00 1.58
CA VAL A 409 21.00 -5.45 0.18
C VAL A 409 21.03 -4.23 -0.72
N LYS A 410 22.15 -4.05 -1.43
CA LYS A 410 22.38 -2.85 -2.24
C LYS A 410 21.62 -2.91 -3.57
N ASP A 411 21.16 -1.75 -4.02
CA ASP A 411 20.58 -1.54 -5.36
C ASP A 411 21.41 -2.21 -6.46
N THR A 412 20.72 -2.84 -7.41
CA THR A 412 21.36 -3.47 -8.58
C THR A 412 20.93 -2.74 -9.84
N SER A 413 21.65 -1.69 -10.22
CA SER A 413 21.40 -0.95 -11.46
C SER A 413 22.41 -1.32 -12.54
N THR A 414 21.90 -1.58 -13.75
CA THR A 414 22.66 -1.34 -14.97
C THR A 414 22.21 0.01 -15.54
N GLY A 415 23.00 0.63 -16.41
CA GLY A 415 22.73 1.98 -16.95
C GLY A 415 21.42 2.16 -17.74
N GLU A 416 20.53 1.15 -17.73
CA GLU A 416 19.19 1.16 -18.32
C GLU A 416 18.06 1.15 -17.25
N GLY A 417 18.39 1.24 -15.94
CA GLY A 417 17.39 1.46 -14.89
C GLY A 417 16.56 0.26 -14.45
N VAL A 418 16.92 -0.97 -14.86
CA VAL A 418 16.21 -2.20 -14.46
C VAL A 418 17.03 -3.00 -13.43
N ALA A 419 16.37 -3.47 -12.36
CA ALA A 419 16.91 -4.46 -11.43
C ALA A 419 17.16 -5.79 -12.17
N THR A 420 18.43 -6.21 -12.30
CA THR A 420 18.84 -7.36 -13.13
C THR A 420 19.48 -8.50 -12.36
N ARG A 421 19.54 -8.40 -11.04
CA ARG A 421 20.12 -9.42 -10.15
C ARG A 421 19.04 -9.87 -9.18
N ASP A 422 18.92 -11.18 -9.02
CA ASP A 422 18.00 -11.82 -8.09
C ASP A 422 18.76 -12.33 -6.86
N LEU A 423 18.28 -11.98 -5.68
CA LEU A 423 18.69 -12.60 -4.42
C LEU A 423 17.68 -13.68 -4.06
N MET A 424 18.15 -14.93 -4.00
CA MET A 424 17.34 -16.05 -3.51
C MET A 424 17.70 -16.37 -2.06
N ILE A 425 16.71 -16.36 -1.18
CA ILE A 425 16.79 -16.80 0.20
C ILE A 425 15.84 -17.98 0.38
N SER A 426 16.34 -19.14 0.79
CA SER A 426 15.48 -20.32 0.93
C SER A 426 15.84 -21.27 2.06
N ASN A 427 14.83 -21.89 2.69
CA ASN A 427 15.04 -22.86 3.77
C ASN A 427 15.84 -22.27 4.95
N CYS A 428 15.66 -20.98 5.25
CA CYS A 428 16.42 -20.31 6.30
C CYS A 428 15.59 -20.14 7.57
N ASN A 429 16.23 -20.25 8.73
CA ASN A 429 15.62 -19.98 10.03
C ASN A 429 16.42 -18.93 10.80
N THR A 430 15.79 -17.88 11.30
CA THR A 430 16.46 -16.86 12.12
C THR A 430 15.81 -16.74 13.50
N SER A 431 16.64 -16.57 14.52
CA SER A 431 16.24 -16.43 15.92
C SER A 431 17.28 -15.61 16.69
N GLY A 432 16.90 -15.13 17.87
CA GLY A 432 17.72 -14.22 18.69
C GLY A 432 17.04 -12.87 18.87
N ASN A 433 17.79 -11.89 19.38
CA ASN A 433 17.29 -10.54 19.59
C ASN A 433 17.95 -9.55 18.64
N ILE A 434 17.16 -8.77 17.91
CA ILE A 434 17.62 -7.62 17.13
C ILE A 434 17.30 -6.33 17.89
N VAL A 435 18.32 -5.50 18.08
CA VAL A 435 18.18 -4.14 18.60
C VAL A 435 18.69 -3.16 17.56
N PHE A 436 17.86 -2.21 17.16
CA PHE A 436 18.28 -1.12 16.29
C PHE A 436 17.97 0.24 16.91
N ASP A 437 18.78 1.24 16.59
CA ASP A 437 18.66 2.55 17.25
C ASP A 437 17.92 3.59 16.37
N GLU A 438 18.01 3.55 15.03
CA GLU A 438 17.48 4.64 14.18
C GLU A 438 16.59 4.28 12.99
N GLU A 439 16.95 3.33 12.12
CA GLU A 439 16.32 3.25 10.78
C GLU A 439 15.46 2.01 10.55
N ALA A 440 16.06 0.84 10.34
CA ALA A 440 15.31 -0.36 10.00
C ALA A 440 15.91 -1.66 10.55
N ALA A 441 15.03 -2.57 10.97
CA ALA A 441 15.40 -3.92 11.34
C ALA A 441 14.46 -4.96 10.75
N GLY A 442 15.04 -6.05 10.22
CA GLY A 442 14.26 -7.16 9.71
C GLY A 442 14.72 -8.52 10.22
N GLY A 443 13.78 -9.45 10.40
CA GLY A 443 14.13 -10.78 10.87
C GLY A 443 15.02 -11.56 9.90
N LEU A 444 14.99 -11.26 8.59
CA LEU A 444 15.97 -11.73 7.61
C LEU A 444 16.86 -10.60 7.08
N ILE A 445 16.27 -9.51 6.56
CA ILE A 445 16.97 -8.42 5.90
C ILE A 445 16.67 -7.10 6.61
N GLY A 446 17.68 -6.31 6.98
CA GLY A 446 17.47 -4.97 7.55
C GLY A 446 16.83 -4.01 6.55
N GLU A 447 17.53 -3.73 5.44
CA GLU A 447 16.99 -2.97 4.31
C GLU A 447 17.27 -3.65 2.97
N ALA A 448 16.26 -3.63 2.08
CA ALA A 448 16.33 -4.09 0.71
C ALA A 448 16.28 -2.91 -0.26
N GLY A 449 17.40 -2.59 -0.90
CA GLY A 449 17.51 -1.63 -2.00
C GLY A 449 17.01 -2.19 -3.34
N LYS A 450 17.00 -1.39 -4.42
CA LYS A 450 16.34 -1.68 -5.70
C LYS A 450 16.84 -2.97 -6.37
N THR A 451 16.16 -4.09 -6.10
CA THR A 451 16.57 -5.42 -6.56
C THR A 451 15.40 -6.42 -6.60
N ILE A 452 15.63 -7.62 -7.11
CA ILE A 452 14.65 -8.72 -7.07
C ILE A 452 15.01 -9.65 -5.92
N ILE A 453 14.08 -9.94 -5.02
CA ILE A 453 14.29 -10.83 -3.87
C ILE A 453 13.23 -11.92 -3.86
N THR A 454 13.65 -13.17 -3.76
CA THR A 454 12.75 -14.31 -3.53
C THR A 454 13.09 -14.95 -2.19
N ILE A 455 12.12 -14.97 -1.27
CA ILE A 455 12.20 -15.65 0.02
C ILE A 455 11.31 -16.88 -0.06
N ASN A 456 11.82 -18.08 0.24
CA ASN A 456 11.03 -19.30 0.14
C ASN A 456 11.31 -20.29 1.27
N ASN A 457 10.26 -20.79 1.93
CA ASN A 457 10.38 -21.77 3.00
C ASN A 457 11.27 -21.28 4.15
N CYS A 458 11.10 -20.02 4.57
CA CYS A 458 11.88 -19.40 5.63
C CYS A 458 11.05 -19.20 6.90
N GLU A 459 11.68 -19.31 8.05
CA GLU A 459 11.07 -19.02 9.35
C GLU A 459 11.90 -17.94 10.07
N SER A 460 11.25 -16.99 10.73
CA SER A 460 11.93 -16.01 11.56
C SER A 460 11.20 -15.90 12.89
N SER A 461 11.89 -16.19 13.99
CA SER A 461 11.39 -16.07 15.36
C SER A 461 12.18 -15.02 16.16
N VAL A 462 12.75 -14.04 15.45
CA VAL A 462 13.59 -12.98 16.04
C VAL A 462 12.72 -11.97 16.78
N ASP A 463 13.11 -11.62 18.00
CA ASP A 463 12.51 -10.47 18.70
C ASP A 463 13.22 -9.18 18.26
N ILE A 464 12.49 -8.26 17.65
CA ILE A 464 13.01 -6.98 17.16
C ILE A 464 12.56 -5.87 18.10
N SER A 465 13.52 -5.11 18.63
CA SER A 465 13.26 -3.96 19.50
C SER A 465 13.95 -2.71 19.00
N TRP A 466 13.25 -1.59 19.10
CA TRP A 466 13.77 -0.28 18.73
C TRP A 466 14.21 0.49 19.98
N ASN A 467 15.46 0.93 20.00
CA ASN A 467 16.06 1.66 21.12
C ASN A 467 16.21 3.14 20.75
N ASN A 468 15.11 3.89 20.84
CA ASN A 468 15.09 5.34 20.63
C ASN A 468 15.73 6.08 21.81
N ALA A 469 17.07 6.15 21.83
CA ALA A 469 17.83 6.83 22.87
C ALA A 469 18.30 8.24 22.48
N GLU A 470 18.14 8.64 21.21
CA GLU A 470 18.57 9.94 20.67
C GLU A 470 17.33 10.77 20.28
N ASP A 471 16.82 11.55 21.24
CA ASP A 471 15.78 12.57 21.07
C ASP A 471 16.44 13.80 20.39
N ASP A 472 16.48 13.83 19.06
CA ASP A 472 17.16 14.87 18.29
C ASP A 472 16.16 15.94 17.84
N SER A 473 15.95 16.92 18.72
CA SER A 473 14.88 17.93 18.62
C SER A 473 14.90 18.85 17.38
N ASP A 474 15.82 18.64 16.44
CA ASP A 474 16.04 19.47 15.25
C ASP A 474 15.54 18.83 13.94
N ILE A 475 14.97 17.60 13.94
CA ILE A 475 14.46 16.92 12.73
C ILE A 475 13.01 16.41 12.91
N SER A 476 12.20 16.48 11.83
CA SER A 476 10.77 16.12 11.78
C SER A 476 10.43 14.71 12.31
N PHE A 477 9.21 14.55 12.84
CA PHE A 477 8.60 13.30 13.36
C PHE A 477 8.73 12.08 12.42
N LEU A 478 8.78 12.28 11.10
CA LEU A 478 8.92 11.20 10.11
C LEU A 478 10.35 10.62 10.04
N MET A 479 11.35 11.34 10.55
CA MET A 479 12.75 10.95 10.55
C MET A 479 13.20 10.35 11.89
N GLU A 480 12.30 10.10 12.83
CA GLU A 480 12.65 9.50 14.12
C GLU A 480 11.90 8.20 14.39
N THR A 481 11.29 7.56 13.39
CA THR A 481 10.55 6.31 13.60
C THR A 481 11.37 5.10 13.15
N GLY A 482 11.52 4.14 14.05
CA GLY A 482 12.11 2.86 13.71
C GLY A 482 11.17 2.03 12.84
N ARG A 483 11.70 1.36 11.82
CA ARG A 483 10.95 0.48 10.91
C ARG A 483 11.28 -0.98 11.22
N ALA A 484 10.29 -1.82 11.53
CA ALA A 484 10.57 -3.21 11.87
C ALA A 484 9.68 -4.21 11.12
N GLY A 485 10.33 -5.11 10.37
CA GLY A 485 9.66 -6.15 9.61
C GLY A 485 10.03 -7.54 10.09
N GLY A 486 9.08 -8.45 10.19
CA GLY A 486 9.39 -9.84 10.56
C GLY A 486 10.32 -10.55 9.55
N PHE A 487 10.25 -10.18 8.26
CA PHE A 487 11.22 -10.60 7.24
C PHE A 487 12.15 -9.46 6.81
N ILE A 488 11.61 -8.30 6.41
CA ILE A 488 12.41 -7.19 5.85
C ILE A 488 12.10 -5.88 6.58
N GLY A 489 13.09 -5.20 7.17
CA GLY A 489 12.84 -3.96 7.89
C GLY A 489 12.28 -2.85 7.00
N CYS A 490 12.99 -2.54 5.91
CA CYS A 490 12.59 -1.56 4.92
C CYS A 490 12.79 -2.07 3.49
N VAL A 491 11.83 -1.80 2.62
CA VAL A 491 11.85 -2.15 1.20
C VAL A 491 11.94 -0.87 0.36
N ASN A 492 12.91 -0.80 -0.53
CA ASN A 492 13.16 0.34 -1.41
C ASN A 492 13.24 -0.12 -2.86
N GLY A 493 12.19 0.13 -3.65
CA GLY A 493 12.06 -0.17 -5.08
C GLY A 493 12.45 -1.58 -5.49
N SER A 494 12.14 -2.54 -4.63
CA SER A 494 12.40 -3.96 -4.85
C SER A 494 11.16 -4.71 -5.30
N TYR A 495 11.37 -5.81 -6.03
CA TYR A 495 10.36 -6.83 -6.29
C TYR A 495 10.60 -7.99 -5.34
N ILE A 496 9.72 -8.18 -4.36
CA ILE A 496 9.86 -9.23 -3.35
C ILE A 496 8.76 -10.26 -3.53
N ALA A 497 9.16 -11.52 -3.67
CA ALA A 497 8.26 -12.67 -3.58
C ALA A 497 8.56 -13.46 -2.30
N ILE A 498 7.59 -13.58 -1.39
CA ILE A 498 7.72 -14.39 -0.17
C ILE A 498 6.83 -15.62 -0.30
N CYS A 499 7.43 -16.81 -0.21
CA CYS A 499 6.78 -18.08 -0.46
C CYS A 499 6.88 -19.00 0.76
N ASN A 500 5.79 -19.62 1.19
CA ASN A 500 5.81 -20.69 2.22
C ASN A 500 6.62 -20.32 3.49
N SER A 501 6.57 -19.06 3.92
CA SER A 501 7.45 -18.55 4.99
C SER A 501 6.61 -18.01 6.15
N GLU A 502 7.14 -18.06 7.38
CA GLU A 502 6.40 -17.67 8.59
C GLU A 502 7.26 -16.82 9.54
N TYR A 503 6.68 -15.74 10.06
CA TYR A 503 7.27 -14.95 11.15
C TYR A 503 6.56 -15.24 12.48
N LYS A 504 7.33 -15.42 13.56
CA LYS A 504 6.87 -15.81 14.90
C LYS A 504 7.47 -14.98 16.04
N GLY A 505 8.31 -14.01 15.72
CA GLY A 505 8.96 -13.16 16.71
C GLY A 505 8.06 -12.01 17.19
N ASN A 506 8.57 -11.18 18.11
CA ASN A 506 7.88 -9.98 18.56
C ASN A 506 8.48 -8.71 17.95
N LEU A 507 7.62 -7.75 17.58
CA LEU A 507 8.02 -6.43 17.10
C LEU A 507 7.71 -5.37 18.18
N ASP A 508 8.73 -5.00 18.96
CA ASP A 508 8.67 -3.97 20.01
C ASP A 508 9.20 -2.63 19.47
N VAL A 509 8.36 -1.99 18.64
CA VAL A 509 8.64 -0.70 17.99
C VAL A 509 7.41 0.20 18.10
N ASP A 510 7.65 1.48 18.41
CA ASP A 510 6.62 2.51 18.51
C ASP A 510 6.25 3.05 17.11
N GLY A 511 4.95 3.26 16.87
CA GLY A 511 4.40 3.76 15.61
C GLY A 511 3.83 2.67 14.69
N ASP A 512 3.40 3.11 13.50
CA ASP A 512 2.70 2.27 12.51
C ASP A 512 3.66 1.54 11.54
N PHE A 513 4.98 1.77 11.65
CA PHE A 513 6.03 1.25 10.76
C PHE A 513 6.49 -0.17 11.14
N LYS A 514 5.54 -1.08 11.37
CA LYS A 514 5.82 -2.48 11.73
C LYS A 514 4.88 -3.47 11.07
N GLY A 515 5.40 -4.63 10.70
CA GLY A 515 4.60 -5.71 10.12
C GLY A 515 5.35 -7.03 10.04
N ASP A 516 4.62 -8.15 9.97
CA ASP A 516 5.21 -9.49 9.97
C ASP A 516 6.06 -9.76 8.71
N TRP A 517 5.74 -9.12 7.58
CA TRP A 517 6.49 -9.26 6.33
C TRP A 517 7.53 -8.16 6.19
N TYR A 518 7.07 -6.91 6.29
CA TYR A 518 7.94 -5.75 6.19
C TYR A 518 7.52 -4.65 7.17
N GLY A 519 8.48 -3.81 7.56
CA GLY A 519 8.20 -2.63 8.40
C GLY A 519 7.73 -1.43 7.59
N TRP A 520 8.33 -1.20 6.42
CA TRP A 520 7.98 -0.11 5.51
C TRP A 520 8.37 -0.43 4.06
N TYR A 521 7.70 0.18 3.08
CA TYR A 521 8.04 0.10 1.66
C TYR A 521 8.02 1.48 1.00
N MET A 522 8.87 1.69 0.00
CA MET A 522 9.01 2.93 -0.78
C MET A 522 9.60 2.63 -2.18
N ASN A 523 9.53 3.57 -3.10
CA ASN A 523 10.00 3.63 -4.49
C ASN A 523 9.41 2.58 -5.44
N ASP A 524 8.07 2.47 -5.56
CA ASP A 524 7.40 1.39 -6.34
C ASP A 524 7.80 -0.02 -5.88
N ALA A 525 8.08 -0.18 -4.59
CA ALA A 525 8.34 -1.49 -4.03
C ALA A 525 7.11 -2.40 -4.16
N HIS A 526 7.26 -3.52 -4.88
CA HIS A 526 6.21 -4.53 -5.01
C HIS A 526 6.53 -5.73 -4.12
N VAL A 527 5.73 -5.94 -3.08
CA VAL A 527 5.81 -7.13 -2.23
C VAL A 527 4.62 -8.04 -2.55
N THR A 528 4.90 -9.25 -3.01
CA THR A 528 3.88 -10.29 -3.22
C THR A 528 4.16 -11.49 -2.33
N VAL A 529 3.16 -11.88 -1.52
CA VAL A 529 3.25 -13.05 -0.64
C VAL A 529 2.43 -14.19 -1.24
N TYR A 530 3.06 -15.35 -1.43
CA TYR A 530 2.50 -16.56 -2.01
C TYR A 530 2.58 -17.73 -1.00
N GLU A 531 1.59 -18.60 -0.95
CA GLU A 531 1.69 -19.90 -0.28
C GLU A 531 1.39 -21.00 -1.30
N LEU A 532 2.39 -21.75 -1.78
CA LEU A 532 2.23 -22.63 -2.96
C LEU A 532 3.05 -23.94 -2.89
N SER A 533 2.42 -25.05 -3.27
CA SER A 533 3.01 -26.41 -3.30
C SER A 533 2.62 -27.34 -4.50
N GLY A 534 2.79 -26.93 -5.79
CA GLY A 534 3.21 -27.82 -6.93
C GLY A 534 2.29 -28.20 -8.16
N GLY A 535 2.69 -27.85 -9.42
CA GLY A 535 2.33 -28.51 -10.74
C GLY A 535 1.01 -28.12 -11.48
N LEU A 536 0.94 -28.17 -12.85
CA LEU A 536 -0.07 -27.47 -13.71
C LEU A 536 -1.49 -27.48 -13.14
N PRO A 537 -1.90 -26.37 -12.53
CA PRO A 537 -2.82 -26.52 -11.43
C PRO A 537 -4.22 -26.20 -11.88
N VAL A 538 -5.01 -27.20 -12.27
CA VAL A 538 -6.42 -26.96 -12.61
C VAL A 538 -7.17 -26.44 -11.39
N ASP A 539 -6.85 -26.97 -10.22
CA ASP A 539 -7.38 -26.49 -8.95
C ASP A 539 -6.75 -25.13 -8.58
N ASP A 540 -5.43 -24.92 -8.70
CA ASP A 540 -4.86 -23.59 -8.39
C ASP A 540 -5.29 -22.52 -9.39
N ILE A 541 -5.54 -22.82 -10.67
CA ILE A 541 -6.12 -21.87 -11.64
C ILE A 541 -7.55 -21.52 -11.22
N LEU A 542 -8.35 -22.50 -10.81
CA LEU A 542 -9.72 -22.25 -10.34
C LEU A 542 -9.78 -21.73 -8.89
N ASN A 543 -8.68 -21.79 -8.14
CA ASN A 543 -8.52 -21.22 -6.80
C ASN A 543 -7.79 -19.87 -6.83
N ILE A 544 -7.27 -19.43 -7.98
CA ILE A 544 -6.84 -18.04 -8.16
C ILE A 544 -8.09 -17.20 -7.94
N GLU A 545 -8.05 -16.38 -6.88
CA GLU A 545 -9.12 -15.47 -6.54
C GLU A 545 -9.43 -14.57 -7.74
N GLY A 546 -10.66 -14.68 -8.22
CA GLY A 546 -11.13 -14.03 -9.44
C GLY A 546 -10.98 -14.82 -10.73
N ILE A 547 -10.76 -16.14 -10.70
CA ILE A 547 -10.98 -17.03 -11.85
C ILE A 547 -12.23 -17.87 -11.61
N ASP A 548 -13.23 -17.71 -12.47
CA ASP A 548 -14.58 -18.22 -12.19
C ASP A 548 -14.86 -19.55 -12.88
N ALA A 549 -14.21 -19.79 -14.03
CA ALA A 549 -14.41 -21.02 -14.80
C ALA A 549 -13.26 -21.30 -15.77
N LEU A 550 -13.09 -22.58 -16.10
CA LEU A 550 -12.17 -23.06 -17.12
C LEU A 550 -12.91 -23.99 -18.10
N THR A 551 -13.16 -23.53 -19.33
CA THR A 551 -14.01 -24.22 -20.32
C THR A 551 -13.20 -24.78 -21.49
N PRO A 552 -13.27 -26.09 -21.81
CA PRO A 552 -12.58 -26.66 -22.97
C PRO A 552 -13.32 -26.34 -24.28
N ILE A 553 -12.58 -25.88 -25.30
CA ILE A 553 -13.11 -25.48 -26.61
C ILE A 553 -12.32 -26.20 -27.72
N THR A 554 -12.98 -26.51 -28.83
CA THR A 554 -12.31 -27.10 -30.00
C THR A 554 -12.54 -26.22 -31.22
N ASP A 555 -11.45 -25.74 -31.83
CA ASP A 555 -11.51 -24.91 -33.02
C ASP A 555 -12.07 -25.72 -34.21
N PRO A 556 -13.20 -25.31 -34.82
CA PRO A 556 -13.84 -26.05 -35.91
C PRO A 556 -13.09 -25.97 -37.25
N ALA A 557 -12.15 -25.03 -37.43
CA ALA A 557 -11.34 -24.91 -38.64
C ALA A 557 -10.06 -25.76 -38.59
N THR A 558 -9.44 -25.89 -37.41
CA THR A 558 -8.15 -26.57 -37.22
C THR A 558 -8.24 -27.91 -36.49
N GLY A 559 -9.31 -28.14 -35.71
CA GLY A 559 -9.56 -29.36 -34.94
C GLY A 559 -8.72 -29.51 -33.66
N VAL A 560 -8.03 -28.45 -33.23
CA VAL A 560 -7.20 -28.41 -32.00
C VAL A 560 -8.08 -28.07 -30.79
N SER A 561 -7.82 -28.73 -29.65
CA SER A 561 -8.51 -28.48 -28.37
C SER A 561 -7.73 -27.51 -27.50
N ASN A 562 -8.37 -26.42 -27.09
CA ASN A 562 -7.83 -25.35 -26.24
C ASN A 562 -8.73 -25.15 -25.00
N TYR A 563 -8.28 -24.35 -24.03
CA TYR A 563 -9.06 -23.97 -22.85
C TYR A 563 -9.33 -22.45 -22.82
N GLN A 564 -10.55 -22.04 -22.48
CA GLN A 564 -10.97 -20.66 -22.18
C GLN A 564 -11.05 -20.48 -20.66
N VAL A 565 -10.53 -19.36 -20.17
CA VAL A 565 -10.52 -18.99 -18.75
C VAL A 565 -11.47 -17.81 -18.54
N THR A 566 -12.45 -17.93 -17.65
CA THR A 566 -13.32 -16.85 -17.18
C THR A 566 -12.68 -16.22 -15.95
N VAL A 567 -12.54 -14.89 -15.93
CA VAL A 567 -11.81 -14.16 -14.91
C VAL A 567 -12.65 -12.95 -14.51
N SER A 568 -12.81 -12.72 -13.21
CA SER A 568 -13.60 -11.67 -12.58
C SER A 568 -12.79 -10.65 -11.79
N THR A 569 -11.47 -10.85 -11.61
CA THR A 569 -10.60 -9.84 -10.95
C THR A 569 -9.30 -9.61 -11.73
N LEU A 570 -8.74 -8.41 -11.60
CA LEU A 570 -7.40 -8.10 -12.11
C LEU A 570 -6.31 -8.91 -11.44
N THR A 571 -6.44 -9.17 -10.14
CA THR A 571 -5.56 -10.05 -9.39
C THR A 571 -5.54 -11.45 -10.01
N GLY A 572 -6.70 -11.93 -10.47
CA GLY A 572 -6.80 -13.18 -11.21
C GLY A 572 -6.12 -13.12 -12.58
N LEU A 573 -6.27 -12.00 -13.29
CA LEU A 573 -5.64 -11.73 -14.59
C LEU A 573 -4.11 -11.61 -14.49
N ASP A 574 -3.59 -10.87 -13.52
CA ASP A 574 -2.16 -10.65 -13.27
C ASP A 574 -1.46 -11.95 -12.85
N LYS A 575 -2.05 -12.70 -11.91
CA LYS A 575 -1.55 -14.03 -11.53
C LYS A 575 -1.54 -14.99 -12.73
N MET A 576 -2.52 -14.88 -13.62
CA MET A 576 -2.58 -15.69 -14.84
C MET A 576 -1.52 -15.26 -15.88
N VAL A 577 -1.30 -13.97 -16.08
CA VAL A 577 -0.24 -13.42 -16.96
C VAL A 577 1.14 -13.81 -16.45
N THR A 578 1.39 -13.63 -15.15
CA THR A 578 2.61 -14.07 -14.47
C THR A 578 2.84 -15.57 -14.63
N MET A 579 1.79 -16.39 -14.50
CA MET A 579 1.89 -17.84 -14.72
C MET A 579 2.20 -18.19 -16.18
N LEU A 580 1.68 -17.45 -17.16
CA LEU A 580 1.99 -17.61 -18.58
C LEU A 580 3.43 -17.20 -18.92
N GLN A 581 3.96 -16.15 -18.28
CA GLN A 581 5.35 -15.72 -18.44
C GLN A 581 6.34 -16.71 -17.82
N ALA A 582 6.03 -17.21 -16.62
CA ALA A 582 6.82 -18.21 -15.92
C ALA A 582 6.77 -19.59 -16.58
N ASN A 583 5.73 -19.87 -17.38
CA ASN A 583 5.54 -21.16 -18.04
C ASN A 583 5.01 -20.99 -19.49
N PRO A 584 5.87 -20.58 -20.45
CA PRO A 584 5.47 -20.21 -21.82
C PRO A 584 4.69 -21.29 -22.59
N ALA A 585 4.90 -22.57 -22.25
CA ALA A 585 4.19 -23.69 -22.84
C ALA A 585 2.68 -23.70 -22.53
N LEU A 586 2.25 -23.00 -21.47
CA LEU A 586 0.83 -22.80 -21.13
C LEU A 586 0.12 -21.89 -22.14
N ALA A 587 0.83 -20.89 -22.68
CA ALA A 587 0.29 -19.92 -23.62
C ALA A 587 -0.13 -20.54 -24.97
N ASP A 588 0.45 -21.69 -25.33
CA ASP A 588 0.10 -22.43 -26.54
C ASP A 588 -1.09 -23.40 -26.34
N MET A 589 -1.48 -23.67 -25.09
CA MET A 589 -2.55 -24.60 -24.72
C MET A 589 -3.85 -23.91 -24.28
N ILE A 590 -3.76 -22.65 -23.87
CA ILE A 590 -4.86 -21.84 -23.34
C ILE A 590 -5.15 -20.74 -24.37
N THR A 591 -6.34 -20.77 -24.99
CA THR A 591 -6.82 -19.62 -25.76
C THR A 591 -7.48 -18.69 -24.77
N PHE A 592 -6.77 -17.63 -24.40
CA PHE A 592 -7.31 -16.63 -23.52
C PHE A 592 -8.54 -16.00 -24.15
N ASN A 593 -9.65 -16.08 -23.45
CA ASN A 593 -10.88 -15.38 -23.73
C ASN A 593 -11.39 -14.99 -22.35
N VAL A 594 -10.74 -14.00 -21.75
CA VAL A 594 -11.22 -13.42 -20.50
C VAL A 594 -12.60 -12.89 -20.72
N ASN A 595 -13.44 -13.13 -19.72
CA ASN A 595 -14.85 -12.91 -19.76
C ASN A 595 -15.26 -12.50 -18.34
N PHE A 596 -15.36 -11.21 -18.10
CA PHE A 596 -15.94 -10.66 -16.88
C PHE A 596 -17.46 -10.69 -17.07
N ASP A 597 -18.17 -11.45 -16.23
CA ASP A 597 -19.64 -11.61 -16.28
C ASP A 597 -20.25 -11.06 -14.97
N PHE A 598 -20.66 -9.79 -15.02
CA PHE A 598 -21.21 -9.07 -13.87
C PHE A 598 -22.62 -9.54 -13.45
N GLU A 599 -23.34 -10.30 -14.28
CA GLU A 599 -24.70 -10.78 -13.94
C GLU A 599 -24.70 -12.04 -13.07
N THR A 600 -23.66 -12.86 -13.14
CA THR A 600 -23.62 -14.16 -12.43
C THR A 600 -22.96 -14.11 -11.05
N MET A 601 -22.48 -12.93 -10.64
CA MET A 601 -21.82 -12.70 -9.35
C MET A 601 -22.75 -12.01 -8.37
N ASP A 602 -23.16 -12.76 -7.35
CA ASP A 602 -24.17 -12.39 -6.36
C ASP A 602 -23.69 -11.18 -5.50
N GLY A 603 -24.15 -9.98 -5.83
CA GLY A 603 -24.57 -8.89 -4.92
C GLY A 603 -23.65 -8.35 -3.80
N MET A 604 -22.36 -8.71 -3.72
CA MET A 604 -21.52 -8.37 -2.55
C MET A 604 -20.20 -7.63 -2.85
N TYR A 605 -19.94 -7.24 -4.11
CA TYR A 605 -18.70 -6.54 -4.48
C TYR A 605 -19.00 -5.13 -4.99
N ASP A 606 -18.55 -4.14 -4.20
CA ASP A 606 -18.56 -2.70 -4.47
C ASP A 606 -17.53 -2.35 -5.57
N PRO A 607 -17.89 -1.55 -6.59
CA PRO A 607 -16.96 -1.03 -7.61
C PRO A 607 -15.68 -0.38 -7.06
N SER A 608 -15.71 0.19 -5.84
CA SER A 608 -14.55 0.81 -5.16
C SER A 608 -13.40 -0.17 -4.86
N VAL A 609 -13.68 -1.47 -4.79
CA VAL A 609 -12.69 -2.54 -4.52
C VAL A 609 -11.81 -2.82 -5.75
N TYR A 610 -12.15 -2.31 -6.93
CA TYR A 610 -11.43 -2.55 -8.18
C TYR A 610 -10.50 -1.39 -8.58
N GLU A 611 -10.74 -0.17 -8.07
CA GLU A 611 -9.86 1.00 -8.24
C GLU A 611 -8.46 0.75 -7.66
N GLN A 612 -8.36 0.07 -6.51
CA GLN A 612 -7.07 -0.33 -5.90
C GLN A 612 -6.22 -1.30 -6.75
N TYR A 613 -6.83 -1.96 -7.75
CA TYR A 613 -6.12 -2.83 -8.69
C TYR A 613 -5.88 -2.15 -10.02
N GLY A 614 -6.53 -1.00 -10.26
CA GLY A 614 -6.32 -0.23 -11.47
C GLY A 614 -7.07 -0.74 -12.71
N VAL A 615 -8.14 -1.52 -12.49
CA VAL A 615 -9.21 -1.68 -13.48
C VAL A 615 -10.31 -0.74 -13.07
N VAL A 616 -10.50 0.30 -13.87
CA VAL A 616 -11.58 1.25 -13.67
C VAL A 616 -12.72 0.82 -14.58
N GLN A 617 -13.82 0.37 -13.96
CA GLN A 617 -15.10 0.25 -14.64
C GLN A 617 -15.86 1.55 -14.43
N HIS A 618 -16.14 2.25 -15.53
CA HIS A 618 -16.97 3.44 -15.50
C HIS A 618 -18.36 3.07 -16.00
N LEU A 619 -19.30 2.95 -15.05
CA LEU A 619 -20.72 2.91 -15.33
C LEU A 619 -21.27 4.33 -15.20
N TYR A 620 -21.60 4.94 -16.33
CA TYR A 620 -22.25 6.24 -16.30
C TYR A 620 -23.52 6.22 -17.15
N GLU A 621 -24.49 6.96 -16.64
CA GLU A 621 -25.74 7.24 -17.32
C GLU A 621 -25.58 8.60 -17.98
N ASP A 622 -25.68 8.64 -19.31
CA ASP A 622 -25.65 9.91 -20.02
C ASP A 622 -26.95 10.71 -19.81
N GLU A 623 -26.99 11.96 -20.30
CA GLU A 623 -28.17 12.84 -20.19
C GLU A 623 -29.46 12.23 -20.80
N ASP A 624 -29.36 11.16 -21.60
CA ASP A 624 -30.47 10.47 -22.24
C ASP A 624 -30.92 9.20 -21.50
N GLY A 625 -30.33 8.89 -20.34
CA GLY A 625 -30.65 7.70 -19.55
C GLY A 625 -30.07 6.40 -20.13
N THR A 626 -29.09 6.49 -21.02
CA THR A 626 -28.39 5.32 -21.57
C THR A 626 -27.20 5.00 -20.68
N VAL A 627 -27.18 3.78 -20.15
CA VAL A 627 -26.07 3.29 -19.33
C VAL A 627 -24.94 2.81 -20.25
N HIS A 628 -23.78 3.46 -20.14
CA HIS A 628 -22.54 3.06 -20.79
C HIS A 628 -21.67 2.24 -19.82
N ASN A 629 -20.97 1.24 -20.34
CA ASN A 629 -20.09 0.36 -19.57
C ASN A 629 -18.70 0.33 -20.20
N ASP A 630 -17.86 1.24 -19.75
CA ASP A 630 -16.47 1.38 -20.21
C ASP A 630 -15.51 0.78 -19.18
N VAL A 631 -14.46 0.07 -19.64
CA VAL A 631 -13.50 -0.59 -18.74
C VAL A 631 -12.06 -0.37 -19.21
N TYR A 632 -11.17 0.01 -18.29
CA TYR A 632 -9.78 0.40 -18.60
C TYR A 632 -8.73 -0.30 -17.70
N ILE A 633 -7.48 -0.41 -18.17
CA ILE A 633 -6.29 -0.89 -17.43
C ILE A 633 -5.15 0.10 -17.72
N ASP A 634 -4.84 1.09 -16.85
CA ASP A 634 -3.94 2.22 -17.19
C ASP A 634 -2.93 2.65 -16.08
N ASN A 635 -1.61 2.72 -16.39
CA ASN A 635 -0.52 3.04 -15.43
C ASN A 635 -0.75 4.34 -14.64
N GLU A 636 -0.77 4.26 -13.30
CA GLU A 636 -0.72 5.44 -12.42
C GLU A 636 0.68 6.06 -12.38
N ILE A 637 0.76 7.39 -12.22
CA ILE A 637 2.01 8.14 -12.09
C ILE A 637 2.57 7.92 -10.68
N ASP A 638 3.58 7.08 -10.56
CA ASP A 638 4.40 7.00 -9.35
C ASP A 638 5.21 8.29 -9.18
N LEU A 639 4.96 9.00 -8.09
CA LEU A 639 5.66 10.24 -7.77
C LEU A 639 7.13 9.99 -7.38
N GLU A 640 7.46 8.82 -6.85
CA GLU A 640 8.82 8.54 -6.37
C GLU A 640 9.81 8.35 -7.54
N THR A 641 9.46 7.54 -8.54
CA THR A 641 10.23 7.39 -9.78
C THR A 641 10.24 8.66 -10.63
N THR A 642 9.16 9.45 -10.57
CA THR A 642 9.05 10.72 -11.30
C THR A 642 9.91 11.84 -10.70
N PHE A 643 10.13 11.86 -9.38
CA PHE A 643 10.96 12.86 -8.69
C PHE A 643 12.38 12.38 -8.33
N HIS A 644 12.71 11.10 -8.53
CA HIS A 644 14.05 10.54 -8.32
C HIS A 644 14.84 10.26 -9.61
N GLN A 645 14.29 10.51 -10.80
CA GLN A 645 15.10 10.59 -12.02
C GLN A 645 15.88 11.89 -12.05
N GLY A 646 17.04 11.89 -11.38
CA GLY A 646 18.08 12.87 -11.63
C GLY A 646 18.40 12.93 -13.12
N GLU A 647 18.12 14.10 -13.72
CA GLU A 647 18.35 14.49 -15.11
C GLU A 647 17.62 13.68 -16.19
N MET A 648 16.71 14.36 -16.90
CA MET A 648 16.25 13.89 -18.21
C MET A 648 17.43 13.87 -19.21
N PRO A 649 17.55 12.84 -20.07
CA PRO A 649 18.52 12.85 -21.14
C PRO A 649 18.27 14.02 -22.10
N GLU A 650 19.32 14.80 -22.37
CA GLU A 650 19.29 15.80 -23.44
C GLU A 650 18.83 15.15 -24.76
N CYS A 651 17.69 15.57 -25.27
CA CYS A 651 17.28 15.26 -26.64
C CYS A 651 18.23 15.95 -27.64
N SER A 652 19.32 15.27 -28.01
CA SER A 652 20.23 15.69 -29.07
C SER A 652 20.42 14.64 -30.19
N GLY A 653 19.48 14.65 -31.15
CA GLY A 653 19.74 14.47 -32.59
C GLY A 653 20.25 13.13 -33.18
N THR A 654 19.31 12.21 -33.52
CA THR A 654 19.20 11.28 -34.71
C THR A 654 20.33 10.29 -35.11
N PRO A 655 19.99 9.15 -35.80
CA PRO A 655 19.07 8.07 -35.45
C PRO A 655 19.76 6.68 -35.55
N ILE A 656 19.48 5.75 -34.63
CA ILE A 656 19.63 4.31 -34.92
C ILE A 656 18.22 3.75 -35.00
N ILE A 657 17.79 3.44 -36.23
CA ILE A 657 16.53 2.75 -36.50
C ILE A 657 16.73 1.30 -36.09
N VAL A 658 16.23 0.95 -34.92
CA VAL A 658 15.59 -0.35 -34.69
C VAL A 658 14.11 -0.02 -34.68
N GLU A 659 13.34 -0.56 -35.63
CA GLU A 659 11.87 -0.45 -35.59
C GLU A 659 11.40 -1.20 -34.34
N CYS A 660 11.34 -0.50 -33.21
CA CYS A 660 10.51 -0.89 -32.09
C CYS A 660 9.07 -0.79 -32.58
N VAL A 661 8.35 -1.91 -32.59
CA VAL A 661 6.90 -1.84 -32.54
C VAL A 661 6.59 -1.19 -31.20
N GLU A 662 5.98 -0.01 -31.21
CA GLU A 662 5.55 0.67 -29.98
C GLU A 662 4.54 -0.25 -29.28
N LEU A 663 5.01 -0.98 -28.26
CA LEU A 663 4.15 -1.72 -27.36
C LEU A 663 3.76 -0.78 -26.24
N SER A 664 2.48 -0.47 -26.06
CA SER A 664 2.04 0.29 -24.89
C SER A 664 1.90 -0.66 -23.70
N GLN A 665 2.62 -0.36 -22.62
CA GLN A 665 2.52 -1.08 -21.35
C GLN A 665 1.11 -0.96 -20.77
N THR A 666 0.69 -1.98 -20.03
CA THR A 666 -0.54 -1.99 -19.23
C THR A 666 -0.18 -2.19 -17.76
N MET A 667 -1.11 -1.94 -16.83
CA MET A 667 -0.84 -2.14 -15.40
C MET A 667 -0.65 -3.59 -14.98
N VAL A 668 -1.09 -4.53 -15.79
CA VAL A 668 -0.74 -5.94 -15.59
C VAL A 668 0.65 -6.15 -16.16
N SER A 669 1.63 -6.30 -15.27
CA SER A 669 3.03 -6.45 -15.65
C SER A 669 3.19 -7.65 -16.59
N GLY A 670 3.89 -7.45 -17.71
CA GLY A 670 4.08 -8.51 -18.70
C GLY A 670 2.97 -8.64 -19.75
N LEU A 671 1.87 -7.89 -19.61
CA LEU A 671 0.84 -7.72 -20.61
C LEU A 671 1.00 -6.36 -21.33
N TYR A 672 0.95 -6.39 -22.66
CA TYR A 672 1.19 -5.22 -23.51
C TYR A 672 0.11 -5.13 -24.59
N LYS A 673 -0.04 -3.94 -25.20
CA LYS A 673 -0.78 -3.80 -26.46
C LYS A 673 0.18 -3.58 -27.61
N ASP A 674 -0.09 -4.26 -28.73
CA ASP A 674 0.61 -4.00 -29.98
C ASP A 674 0.09 -2.76 -30.71
N ALA A 675 0.77 -2.36 -31.79
CA ALA A 675 0.41 -1.17 -32.57
C ALA A 675 -0.98 -1.24 -33.23
N ASP A 676 -1.58 -2.43 -33.32
CA ASP A 676 -2.93 -2.65 -33.83
C ASP A 676 -3.98 -2.68 -32.69
N GLY A 677 -3.53 -2.52 -31.43
CA GLY A 677 -4.36 -2.49 -30.23
C GLY A 677 -4.67 -3.86 -29.62
N ASN A 678 -4.03 -4.94 -30.08
CA ASN A 678 -4.26 -6.29 -29.55
C ASN A 678 -3.39 -6.55 -28.30
N TYR A 679 -3.94 -7.30 -27.35
CA TYR A 679 -3.23 -7.69 -26.14
C TYR A 679 -2.25 -8.85 -26.39
N VAL A 680 -1.03 -8.70 -25.90
CA VAL A 680 0.05 -9.66 -26.03
C VAL A 680 0.79 -9.84 -24.71
N VAL A 681 1.11 -11.08 -24.35
CA VAL A 681 1.96 -11.39 -23.19
C VAL A 681 3.37 -11.64 -23.68
N ASN A 682 4.33 -10.95 -23.05
CA ASN A 682 5.74 -11.15 -23.36
C ASN A 682 6.29 -12.34 -22.56
N THR A 683 6.57 -13.44 -23.25
CA THR A 683 7.13 -14.66 -22.65
C THR A 683 8.58 -14.85 -23.08
N SER A 684 9.33 -15.73 -22.40
CA SER A 684 10.70 -16.07 -22.81
C SER A 684 10.79 -16.77 -24.19
N GLU A 685 9.65 -17.19 -24.78
CA GLU A 685 9.55 -17.72 -26.14
C GLU A 685 9.06 -16.68 -27.18
N GLY A 686 8.85 -15.43 -26.78
CA GLY A 686 8.35 -14.32 -27.61
C GLY A 686 6.95 -13.83 -27.22
N LEU A 687 6.42 -12.88 -28.00
CA LEU A 687 5.08 -12.33 -27.79
C LEU A 687 4.00 -13.36 -28.16
N LYS A 688 3.09 -13.62 -27.23
CA LYS A 688 1.95 -14.53 -27.40
C LYS A 688 0.67 -13.71 -27.33
N ASN A 689 -0.21 -13.85 -28.33
CA ASN A 689 -1.47 -13.11 -28.37
C ASN A 689 -2.47 -13.63 -27.35
N VAL A 690 -3.23 -12.71 -26.77
CA VAL A 690 -4.19 -12.93 -25.71
C VAL A 690 -5.48 -12.19 -26.08
N ASN A 691 -6.63 -12.87 -26.18
CA ASN A 691 -7.90 -12.20 -26.51
C ASN A 691 -8.66 -11.82 -25.22
N MET A 692 -9.17 -10.60 -25.14
CA MET A 692 -9.89 -10.07 -23.98
C MET A 692 -11.28 -9.57 -24.38
N ASN A 693 -12.33 -10.01 -23.69
CA ASN A 693 -13.72 -9.57 -23.92
C ASN A 693 -14.42 -9.29 -22.58
N PHE A 694 -15.32 -8.30 -22.51
CA PHE A 694 -16.13 -7.98 -21.32
C PHE A 694 -17.61 -8.19 -21.62
N ASN A 695 -18.38 -8.81 -20.70
CA ASN A 695 -19.80 -9.10 -20.90
C ASN A 695 -20.69 -8.48 -19.80
N TYR A 696 -21.74 -7.76 -20.20
CA TYR A 696 -22.75 -7.18 -19.31
C TYR A 696 -24.13 -7.20 -19.97
N GLU A 697 -25.15 -7.80 -19.34
CA GLU A 697 -26.55 -7.93 -19.83
C GLU A 697 -26.70 -8.11 -21.37
N ASP A 698 -26.17 -9.21 -21.91
CA ASP A 698 -26.15 -9.53 -23.36
C ASP A 698 -25.32 -8.58 -24.26
N GLN A 699 -24.57 -7.62 -23.69
CA GLN A 699 -23.60 -6.77 -24.40
C GLN A 699 -22.17 -7.30 -24.24
N VAL A 700 -21.38 -7.24 -25.31
CA VAL A 700 -19.95 -7.60 -25.32
C VAL A 700 -19.15 -6.36 -25.71
N THR A 701 -18.26 -5.90 -24.83
CA THR A 701 -17.42 -4.71 -25.05
C THR A 701 -15.94 -5.12 -25.19
N ASP A 702 -15.27 -4.61 -26.22
CA ASP A 702 -13.82 -4.74 -26.41
C ASP A 702 -13.09 -3.66 -25.60
N VAL A 703 -12.04 -4.02 -24.87
CA VAL A 703 -11.25 -3.05 -24.08
C VAL A 703 -10.60 -2.02 -25.00
N THR A 704 -11.14 -0.81 -25.00
CA THR A 704 -10.61 0.34 -25.73
C THR A 704 -10.53 1.56 -24.81
N LYS A 705 -9.78 2.59 -25.21
CA LYS A 705 -9.05 3.60 -24.40
C LYS A 705 -9.90 4.71 -23.74
N ARG A 706 -9.69 5.06 -22.45
CA ARG A 706 -9.86 6.41 -21.80
C ARG A 706 -9.68 6.45 -20.25
N LEU A 707 -8.60 7.06 -19.76
CA LEU A 707 -8.73 8.20 -18.83
C LEU A 707 -8.98 9.43 -19.70
N GLU A 708 -9.89 10.32 -19.32
CA GLU A 708 -10.09 11.54 -20.12
C GLU A 708 -8.76 12.29 -20.20
N ALA A 709 -8.32 12.60 -21.42
CA ALA A 709 -6.98 13.13 -21.71
C ALA A 709 -6.60 14.38 -20.90
N ASP A 710 -7.54 15.08 -20.26
CA ASP A 710 -7.30 16.30 -19.48
C ASP A 710 -6.72 16.04 -18.08
N GLU A 711 -7.07 14.92 -17.44
CA GLU A 711 -6.65 14.61 -16.07
C GLU A 711 -5.18 14.18 -16.01
N VAL A 712 -4.80 13.30 -16.93
CA VAL A 712 -3.40 12.90 -17.15
C VAL A 712 -2.57 14.12 -17.55
N ARG A 713 -3.09 15.00 -18.41
CA ARG A 713 -2.42 16.26 -18.77
C ARG A 713 -2.23 17.17 -17.54
N TYR A 714 -3.21 17.33 -16.66
CA TYR A 714 -3.05 18.15 -15.45
C TYR A 714 -1.96 17.59 -14.52
N ARG A 715 -1.92 16.26 -14.32
CA ARG A 715 -0.87 15.58 -13.55
C ARG A 715 0.51 15.78 -14.16
N GLU A 716 0.64 15.63 -15.48
CA GLU A 716 1.87 15.91 -16.21
C GLU A 716 2.34 17.36 -16.00
N TYR A 717 1.42 18.31 -15.88
CA TYR A 717 1.74 19.73 -15.67
C TYR A 717 2.22 20.06 -14.25
N ILE A 718 1.57 19.54 -13.21
CA ILE A 718 2.06 19.68 -11.82
C ILE A 718 3.44 19.05 -11.71
N THR A 719 3.60 17.82 -12.22
CA THR A 719 4.88 17.12 -12.23
C THR A 719 5.96 17.93 -12.92
N GLN A 720 5.69 18.44 -14.13
CA GLN A 720 6.64 19.27 -14.87
C GLN A 720 7.01 20.55 -14.13
N MET A 721 6.06 21.18 -13.44
CA MET A 721 6.28 22.38 -12.63
C MET A 721 7.17 22.09 -11.41
N VAL A 722 6.87 21.04 -10.65
CA VAL A 722 7.71 20.61 -9.50
C VAL A 722 9.11 20.26 -9.97
N GLN A 723 9.23 19.42 -11.01
CA GLN A 723 10.50 19.04 -11.61
C GLN A 723 11.27 20.25 -12.13
N TYR A 724 10.60 21.23 -12.72
CA TYR A 724 11.25 22.46 -13.18
C TYR A 724 11.91 23.21 -12.00
N TYR A 725 11.19 23.42 -10.90
CA TYR A 725 11.74 24.12 -9.73
C TYR A 725 12.79 23.29 -9.01
N GLN A 726 12.59 21.98 -8.86
CA GLN A 726 13.58 21.07 -8.26
C GLN A 726 14.88 21.04 -9.09
N ASN A 727 14.79 20.96 -10.42
CA ASN A 727 15.96 21.07 -11.29
C ASN A 727 16.64 22.44 -11.17
N LYS A 728 15.89 23.53 -11.00
CA LYS A 728 16.47 24.86 -10.73
C LYS A 728 17.18 24.92 -9.38
N MET A 729 16.65 24.23 -8.37
CA MET A 729 17.33 24.07 -7.07
C MET A 729 18.62 23.26 -7.24
N TYR A 730 18.58 22.15 -7.97
CA TYR A 730 19.77 21.35 -8.30
C TYR A 730 20.83 22.12 -9.09
N GLU A 731 20.45 22.89 -10.11
CA GLU A 731 21.34 23.80 -10.83
C GLU A 731 21.98 24.81 -9.87
N SER A 732 21.19 25.36 -8.94
CA SER A 732 21.67 26.30 -7.92
C SER A 732 22.65 25.63 -6.97
N LEU A 733 22.36 24.41 -6.50
CA LEU A 733 23.26 23.61 -5.66
C LEU A 733 24.57 23.29 -6.42
N ARG A 734 24.49 22.85 -7.68
CA ARG A 734 25.67 22.63 -8.53
C ARG A 734 26.52 23.90 -8.64
N ALA A 735 25.89 25.06 -8.84
CA ALA A 735 26.60 26.34 -8.92
C ALA A 735 27.23 26.76 -7.58
N ILE A 736 26.53 26.60 -6.46
CA ILE A 736 27.01 26.89 -5.10
C ILE A 736 28.24 26.04 -4.77
N TYR A 737 28.17 24.75 -5.09
CA TYR A 737 29.23 23.77 -4.79
C TYR A 737 30.27 23.61 -5.91
N SER A 738 30.17 24.39 -7.00
CA SER A 738 31.05 24.29 -8.18
C SER A 738 31.16 22.86 -8.74
N TYR A 739 30.05 22.13 -8.74
CA TYR A 739 29.97 20.75 -9.19
C TYR A 739 29.79 20.65 -10.71
N ASP A 740 30.31 19.57 -11.28
CA ASP A 740 30.28 19.34 -12.73
C ASP A 740 28.84 19.07 -13.20
N GLU A 741 28.41 19.74 -14.27
CA GLU A 741 27.08 19.54 -14.86
C GLU A 741 26.96 18.14 -15.50
N ASP A 742 28.07 17.54 -15.97
CA ASP A 742 28.08 16.23 -16.63
C ASP A 742 28.05 15.03 -15.66
N LYS A 743 27.98 15.28 -14.34
CA LYS A 743 27.97 14.23 -13.31
C LYS A 743 26.63 14.16 -12.61
N SER A 744 26.15 12.94 -12.35
CA SER A 744 24.97 12.73 -11.50
C SER A 744 25.16 13.37 -10.12
N LEU A 745 24.11 13.99 -9.59
CA LEU A 745 24.13 14.48 -8.22
C LEU A 745 24.35 13.31 -7.24
N PRO A 746 25.11 13.53 -6.16
CA PRO A 746 25.28 12.53 -5.12
C PRO A 746 23.97 12.43 -4.32
N VAL A 747 23.25 11.32 -4.49
CA VAL A 747 22.07 10.99 -3.69
C VAL A 747 22.54 10.09 -2.54
N ILE A 748 22.14 10.44 -1.33
CA ILE A 748 22.52 9.74 -0.11
C ILE A 748 21.27 9.36 0.68
N ASN A 749 21.36 8.26 1.43
CA ASN A 749 20.32 7.91 2.38
C ASN A 749 20.48 8.71 3.70
N LYS A 750 19.52 8.53 4.61
CA LYS A 750 19.49 9.23 5.90
C LYS A 750 20.72 8.90 6.77
N ALA A 751 21.15 7.64 6.78
CA ALA A 751 22.33 7.20 7.53
C ALA A 751 23.60 7.92 7.07
N GLU A 752 23.77 8.04 5.76
CA GLU A 752 24.85 8.77 5.13
C GLU A 752 24.76 10.28 5.42
N TYR A 753 23.56 10.87 5.38
CA TYR A 753 23.34 12.28 5.74
C TYR A 753 23.76 12.61 7.18
N LYS A 754 23.24 11.87 8.18
CA LYS A 754 23.56 12.07 9.60
C LYS A 754 25.05 11.89 9.89
N LYS A 755 25.70 10.97 9.18
CA LYS A 755 27.15 10.79 9.28
C LYS A 755 27.91 12.02 8.81
N LEU A 756 27.54 12.61 7.67
CA LEU A 756 28.20 13.83 7.17
C LEU A 756 27.99 15.00 8.14
N GLN A 757 26.80 15.11 8.74
CA GLN A 757 26.51 16.07 9.81
C GLN A 757 27.45 15.88 11.02
N LYS A 758 27.61 14.66 11.53
CA LYS A 758 28.53 14.36 12.64
C LYS A 758 29.99 14.64 12.30
N MET A 759 30.43 14.33 11.08
CA MET A 759 31.76 14.69 10.61
C MET A 759 31.99 16.21 10.65
N GLN A 760 30.98 16.99 10.21
CA GLN A 760 31.01 18.46 10.27
C GLN A 760 31.09 18.98 11.72
N GLU A 761 30.29 18.42 12.64
CA GLU A 761 30.28 18.77 14.07
C GLU A 761 31.60 18.42 14.77
N ALA A 762 32.21 17.28 14.41
CA ALA A 762 33.52 16.86 14.89
C ALA A 762 34.67 17.75 14.36
N GLY A 763 34.36 18.74 13.51
CA GLY A 763 35.32 19.67 12.92
C GLY A 763 36.15 19.05 11.80
N MET A 764 35.68 17.96 11.19
CA MET A 764 36.27 17.41 9.99
C MET A 764 35.86 18.25 8.78
N GLU A 765 36.80 18.44 7.85
CA GLU A 765 36.54 19.18 6.63
C GLU A 765 35.82 18.25 5.65
N LEU A 766 34.51 18.45 5.47
CA LEU A 766 33.73 17.76 4.44
C LEU A 766 34.22 18.21 3.05
N THR A 767 34.27 17.25 2.13
CA THR A 767 34.47 17.54 0.71
C THR A 767 33.27 18.31 0.14
N ASP A 768 33.47 19.05 -0.95
CA ASP A 768 32.38 19.80 -1.56
C ASP A 768 31.30 18.86 -2.15
N GLU A 769 31.66 17.64 -2.56
CA GLU A 769 30.73 16.60 -3.01
C GLU A 769 29.86 16.05 -1.85
N GLN A 770 30.42 15.92 -0.66
CA GLN A 770 29.66 15.53 0.54
C GLN A 770 28.69 16.63 0.99
N LYS A 771 29.12 17.89 0.98
CA LYS A 771 28.22 19.00 1.31
C LYS A 771 27.09 19.13 0.28
N LEU A 772 27.40 18.94 -1.00
CA LEU A 772 26.40 18.86 -2.05
C LEU A 772 25.39 17.74 -1.79
N ALA A 773 25.86 16.54 -1.41
CA ALA A 773 24.98 15.42 -1.10
C ALA A 773 24.02 15.73 0.06
N MET A 774 24.50 16.42 1.10
CA MET A 774 23.66 16.88 2.20
C MET A 774 22.59 17.89 1.73
N ALA A 775 23.00 18.88 0.93
CA ALA A 775 22.09 19.90 0.44
C ALA A 775 21.02 19.33 -0.52
N VAL A 776 21.39 18.35 -1.36
CA VAL A 776 20.45 17.62 -2.23
C VAL A 776 19.40 16.90 -1.38
N TYR A 777 19.84 16.15 -0.36
CA TYR A 777 18.95 15.44 0.57
C TYR A 777 17.94 16.38 1.26
N GLU A 778 18.41 17.53 1.77
CA GLU A 778 17.55 18.52 2.44
C GLU A 778 16.53 19.17 1.51
N VAL A 779 16.94 19.48 0.27
CA VAL A 779 16.05 20.05 -0.76
C VAL A 779 14.98 19.05 -1.15
N ASP A 780 15.34 17.80 -1.45
CA ASP A 780 14.40 16.75 -1.84
C ASP A 780 13.36 16.52 -0.75
N TYR A 781 13.79 16.51 0.51
CA TYR A 781 12.90 16.36 1.65
C TYR A 781 11.93 17.55 1.79
N LYS A 782 12.37 18.78 1.54
CA LYS A 782 11.48 19.95 1.59
C LYS A 782 10.49 20.01 0.45
N VAL A 783 10.92 19.70 -0.78
CA VAL A 783 10.03 19.60 -1.95
C VAL A 783 8.93 18.58 -1.70
N MET A 784 9.29 17.42 -1.16
CA MET A 784 8.33 16.36 -0.80
C MET A 784 7.23 16.86 0.14
N ASN A 785 7.60 17.51 1.26
CA ASN A 785 6.62 18.01 2.22
C ASN A 785 5.69 19.07 1.60
N LEU A 786 6.22 19.93 0.73
CA LEU A 786 5.48 21.00 0.05
C LEU A 786 4.38 20.45 -0.87
N VAL A 787 4.74 19.45 -1.67
CA VAL A 787 3.80 18.78 -2.57
C VAL A 787 2.72 18.07 -1.77
N SER A 788 3.11 17.38 -0.69
CA SER A 788 2.17 16.69 0.20
C SER A 788 1.16 17.64 0.85
N ASP A 789 1.64 18.77 1.40
CA ASP A 789 0.81 19.73 2.12
C ASP A 789 -0.15 20.49 1.18
N THR A 790 0.30 20.88 -0.02
CA THR A 790 -0.51 21.70 -0.94
C THR A 790 -1.59 20.90 -1.66
N THR A 791 -1.35 19.61 -1.88
CA THR A 791 -2.29 18.73 -2.60
C THR A 791 -3.20 17.95 -1.67
N HIS A 792 -3.29 18.37 -0.40
CA HIS A 792 -4.15 17.78 0.63
C HIS A 792 -3.89 16.29 0.90
N ASN A 793 -2.65 15.85 0.71
CA ASN A 793 -2.23 14.46 0.93
C ASN A 793 -1.79 14.24 2.39
N TYR A 794 -2.74 14.27 3.32
CA TYR A 794 -2.45 14.10 4.75
C TYR A 794 -2.49 12.62 5.16
N GLY A 795 -1.32 11.99 5.23
CA GLY A 795 -1.16 10.61 5.74
C GLY A 795 -0.23 9.72 4.92
N CYS A 796 0.20 10.18 3.74
CA CYS A 796 1.08 9.44 2.85
C CYS A 796 2.49 9.98 2.93
N GLY A 797 3.29 9.49 3.88
CA GLY A 797 4.74 9.66 3.77
C GLY A 797 5.22 8.92 2.52
N MET A 798 5.74 9.62 1.52
CA MET A 798 6.48 9.18 0.31
C MET A 798 6.02 7.94 -0.48
N GLY A 799 4.93 7.25 -0.13
CA GLY A 799 4.53 5.99 -0.77
C GLY A 799 3.05 5.65 -0.61
N GLY A 800 2.20 6.63 -0.32
CA GLY A 800 0.77 6.46 -0.52
C GLY A 800 0.43 6.89 -1.94
N ASN A 801 -0.20 5.98 -2.70
CA ASN A 801 -0.83 6.23 -3.98
C ASN A 801 -1.38 7.64 -4.00
N ALA A 802 -0.81 8.49 -4.84
CA ALA A 802 -1.32 9.82 -5.03
C ALA A 802 -2.64 9.69 -5.78
N SER A 803 -3.73 9.47 -5.05
CA SER A 803 -5.00 10.02 -5.42
C SER A 803 -4.85 11.54 -5.32
N PHE A 804 -4.17 12.17 -6.31
CA PHE A 804 -4.37 13.60 -6.57
C PHE A 804 -5.85 13.92 -6.84
N LEU A 805 -6.65 12.87 -6.97
CA LEU A 805 -8.08 12.86 -7.12
C LEU A 805 -8.56 11.59 -6.39
N ASP A 806 -8.80 11.62 -5.07
CA ASP A 806 -9.91 10.80 -4.58
C ASP A 806 -11.21 11.57 -4.86
N GLU A 807 -11.43 11.77 -6.16
CA GLU A 807 -12.64 12.27 -6.78
C GLU A 807 -13.18 11.20 -7.73
N SER A 808 -13.33 9.94 -7.29
CA SER A 808 -14.07 8.89 -8.04
C SER A 808 -15.53 9.27 -8.40
N LYS A 809 -15.91 10.54 -8.19
CA LYS A 809 -17.21 11.18 -8.34
C LYS A 809 -17.18 12.47 -9.17
N ALA A 810 -16.03 13.10 -9.46
CA ALA A 810 -16.03 14.41 -10.12
C ALA A 810 -16.38 14.33 -11.59
N ILE A 811 -17.37 15.12 -11.99
CA ILE A 811 -17.94 15.09 -13.35
C ILE A 811 -17.68 16.40 -14.09
N GLN A 812 -17.62 16.28 -15.42
CA GLN A 812 -17.48 17.41 -16.34
C GLN A 812 -18.63 18.41 -16.13
N MET A 813 -18.29 19.66 -15.77
CA MET A 813 -19.30 20.70 -15.60
C MET A 813 -19.80 21.21 -16.96
N LEU A 814 -21.09 21.54 -17.03
CA LEU A 814 -21.75 22.10 -18.21
C LEU A 814 -22.38 23.46 -17.89
N ASP A 815 -22.53 24.32 -18.90
CA ASP A 815 -23.26 25.57 -18.77
C ASP A 815 -24.79 25.37 -18.86
N GLU A 816 -25.58 26.44 -18.65
CA GLU A 816 -27.05 26.39 -18.70
C GLU A 816 -27.61 25.86 -20.04
N ALA A 817 -26.83 25.91 -21.12
CA ALA A 817 -27.20 25.42 -22.45
C ALA A 817 -26.65 24.01 -22.76
N GLY A 818 -26.05 23.32 -21.77
CA GLY A 818 -25.48 21.98 -21.94
C GLY A 818 -24.12 21.98 -22.62
N ARG A 819 -23.39 23.11 -22.64
CA ARG A 819 -22.04 23.17 -23.22
C ARG A 819 -20.98 22.84 -22.18
N PRO A 820 -20.00 21.96 -22.47
CA PRO A 820 -18.90 21.67 -21.57
C PRO A 820 -18.12 22.93 -21.16
N LEU A 821 -17.87 23.07 -19.86
CA LEU A 821 -17.07 24.12 -19.24
C LEU A 821 -15.63 23.70 -19.09
N PHE A 822 -14.72 24.65 -19.22
CA PHE A 822 -13.29 24.43 -19.09
C PHE A 822 -12.64 25.57 -18.30
N THR A 823 -11.51 25.27 -17.69
CA THR A 823 -10.68 26.24 -16.98
C THR A 823 -9.27 26.21 -17.51
N THR A 824 -8.58 27.34 -17.45
CA THR A 824 -7.14 27.39 -17.69
C THR A 824 -6.39 27.40 -16.35
N LEU A 825 -5.10 27.09 -16.32
CA LEU A 825 -4.27 27.19 -15.10
C LEU A 825 -4.20 28.61 -14.52
N ASN A 826 -4.58 29.63 -15.30
CA ASN A 826 -4.67 31.02 -14.85
C ASN A 826 -6.06 31.39 -14.29
N GLY A 827 -6.99 30.43 -14.22
CA GLY A 827 -8.35 30.62 -13.71
C GLY A 827 -9.34 31.21 -14.71
N ASP A 828 -8.97 31.36 -16.00
CA ASP A 828 -9.93 31.80 -17.03
C ASP A 828 -10.96 30.70 -17.30
N GLN A 829 -12.24 31.06 -17.20
CA GLN A 829 -13.38 30.16 -17.44
C GLN A 829 -13.82 30.21 -18.91
N LEU A 830 -13.92 29.04 -19.52
CA LEU A 830 -14.21 28.83 -20.94
C LEU A 830 -15.38 27.85 -21.11
N ARG A 831 -15.93 27.80 -22.31
CA ARG A 831 -16.92 26.78 -22.70
C ARG A 831 -16.72 26.34 -24.13
N GLN A 832 -17.18 25.14 -24.48
CA GLN A 832 -17.17 24.69 -25.87
C GLN A 832 -18.19 25.46 -26.71
N ARG A 833 -17.79 25.82 -27.93
CA ARG A 833 -18.63 26.56 -28.88
C ARG A 833 -19.67 25.64 -29.51
N MET A 834 -20.84 26.19 -29.84
CA MET A 834 -21.87 25.51 -30.63
C MET A 834 -22.03 26.18 -32.01
N ASP A 835 -22.39 25.39 -33.01
CA ASP A 835 -22.82 25.89 -34.32
C ASP A 835 -24.25 26.48 -34.28
N ALA A 836 -24.73 27.01 -35.41
CA ALA A 836 -26.05 27.64 -35.49
C ALA A 836 -27.22 26.64 -35.39
N GLU A 837 -26.92 25.36 -35.49
CA GLU A 837 -27.82 24.23 -35.42
C GLU A 837 -27.83 23.57 -34.03
N GLY A 838 -26.95 24.02 -33.11
CA GLY A 838 -26.87 23.57 -31.72
C GLY A 838 -25.86 22.45 -31.48
N ASN A 839 -25.01 22.10 -32.45
CA ASN A 839 -24.00 21.05 -32.29
C ASN A 839 -22.70 21.62 -31.72
N LEU A 840 -22.05 20.87 -30.82
CA LEU A 840 -20.73 21.22 -30.28
C LEU A 840 -19.67 21.22 -31.39
N LEU A 841 -18.89 22.30 -31.47
CA LEU A 841 -17.85 22.48 -32.48
C LEU A 841 -16.55 21.83 -32.01
N THR A 842 -15.96 21.06 -32.92
CA THR A 842 -14.60 20.57 -32.83
C THR A 842 -13.76 21.10 -33.99
N ASP A 843 -12.45 21.17 -33.81
CA ASP A 843 -11.52 21.47 -34.89
C ASP A 843 -11.32 20.26 -35.83
N ASP A 844 -10.44 20.41 -36.83
CA ASP A 844 -10.14 19.37 -37.82
C ASP A 844 -9.44 18.14 -37.22
N GLU A 845 -8.96 18.23 -35.98
CA GLU A 845 -8.29 17.18 -35.21
C GLU A 845 -9.22 16.54 -34.17
N GLY A 846 -10.45 17.05 -34.03
CA GLY A 846 -11.46 16.54 -33.11
C GLY A 846 -11.42 17.20 -31.72
N ASN A 847 -10.61 18.23 -31.50
CA ASN A 847 -10.53 18.92 -30.21
C ASN A 847 -11.65 19.96 -30.07
N PRO A 848 -12.16 20.23 -28.85
CA PRO A 848 -13.17 21.26 -28.62
C PRO A 848 -12.73 22.66 -29.07
N VAL A 849 -13.60 23.39 -29.78
CA VAL A 849 -13.37 24.80 -30.09
C VAL A 849 -13.92 25.66 -28.95
N TYR A 850 -13.05 26.37 -28.23
CA TYR A 850 -13.43 27.14 -27.05
C TYR A 850 -13.95 28.56 -27.36
N GLU A 851 -14.78 29.09 -26.46
CA GLU A 851 -15.15 30.50 -26.37
C GLU A 851 -15.20 30.95 -24.91
N ASN A 852 -15.03 32.25 -24.67
CA ASN A 852 -15.18 32.83 -23.34
C ASN A 852 -16.66 32.80 -22.92
N LEU A 853 -16.94 32.84 -21.61
CA LEU A 853 -18.32 32.82 -21.10
C LEU A 853 -19.18 34.00 -21.60
N ASP A 854 -18.55 35.13 -21.96
CA ASP A 854 -19.21 36.29 -22.56
C ASP A 854 -19.57 36.14 -24.05
N GLY A 855 -19.22 34.99 -24.65
CA GLY A 855 -19.45 34.66 -26.06
C GLY A 855 -18.44 35.26 -27.04
N SER A 856 -17.33 35.83 -26.55
CA SER A 856 -16.21 36.21 -27.41
C SER A 856 -15.30 35.02 -27.73
N ASP A 857 -14.61 35.09 -28.87
CA ASP A 857 -13.65 34.06 -29.28
C ASP A 857 -12.52 33.93 -28.25
N TYR A 858 -12.23 32.70 -27.83
CA TYR A 858 -11.03 32.42 -27.06
C TYR A 858 -9.83 32.43 -28.02
N GLU A 859 -8.96 33.44 -27.89
CA GLU A 859 -7.72 33.55 -28.67
C GLU A 859 -6.48 33.19 -27.82
N GLY A 860 -6.67 32.57 -26.65
CA GLY A 860 -5.59 32.21 -25.74
C GLY A 860 -4.76 31.01 -26.24
N LEU A 861 -3.50 30.98 -25.81
CA LEU A 861 -2.58 29.84 -26.00
C LEU A 861 -2.42 29.03 -24.70
N ALA A 862 -3.17 29.37 -23.65
CA ALA A 862 -3.09 28.67 -22.38
C ALA A 862 -3.76 27.31 -22.53
N GLU A 863 -3.23 26.31 -21.83
CA GLU A 863 -3.89 25.03 -21.79
C GLU A 863 -5.21 25.10 -21.06
N VAL A 864 -6.11 24.25 -21.52
CA VAL A 864 -7.52 24.24 -21.17
C VAL A 864 -7.82 22.85 -20.65
N PHE A 865 -8.29 22.80 -19.41
CA PHE A 865 -8.66 21.59 -18.69
C PHE A 865 -10.17 21.59 -18.51
N ALA A 866 -10.81 20.43 -18.61
CA ALA A 866 -12.18 20.25 -18.16
C ALA A 866 -12.39 20.90 -16.79
N GLN A 867 -13.35 21.83 -16.69
CA GLN A 867 -13.78 22.31 -15.39
C GLN A 867 -14.60 21.18 -14.78
N ARG A 868 -14.00 20.48 -13.83
CA ARG A 868 -14.67 19.44 -13.07
C ARG A 868 -15.32 20.03 -11.84
N GLY A 869 -16.34 19.34 -11.37
CA GLY A 869 -16.89 19.62 -10.06
C GLY A 869 -17.24 18.34 -9.35
N TYR A 870 -17.00 18.36 -8.05
CA TYR A 870 -17.38 17.29 -7.16
C TYR A 870 -18.87 17.33 -6.92
N PRO A 871 -19.55 16.19 -6.98
CA PRO A 871 -20.89 16.07 -6.49
C PRO A 871 -20.96 16.61 -5.07
N VAL A 872 -21.73 17.68 -4.92
CA VAL A 872 -21.97 18.24 -3.60
C VAL A 872 -22.80 17.22 -2.84
N THR A 873 -22.31 16.83 -1.68
CA THR A 873 -23.08 16.04 -0.75
C THR A 873 -23.57 16.90 0.39
N ASP A 874 -24.70 16.52 0.97
CA ASP A 874 -25.07 17.06 2.28
C ASP A 874 -24.14 16.51 3.38
N ASP A 875 -24.35 16.97 4.61
CA ASP A 875 -23.55 16.59 5.79
C ASP A 875 -23.59 15.07 6.07
N ASP A 876 -24.53 14.34 5.45
CA ASP A 876 -24.75 12.90 5.57
C ASP A 876 -24.25 12.10 4.34
N GLY A 877 -23.63 12.77 3.36
CA GLY A 877 -23.01 12.12 2.20
C GLY A 877 -23.95 11.87 1.00
N ASN A 878 -25.18 12.37 1.01
CA ASN A 878 -26.14 12.17 -0.09
C ASN A 878 -25.95 13.21 -1.21
N PHE A 879 -26.03 12.77 -2.47
CA PHE A 879 -25.80 13.64 -3.63
C PHE A 879 -26.90 14.69 -3.82
N LEU A 880 -26.51 15.94 -3.97
CA LEU A 880 -27.41 17.05 -4.30
C LEU A 880 -27.54 17.24 -5.82
N TYR A 881 -28.72 17.67 -6.25
CA TYR A 881 -29.17 17.98 -7.62
C TYR A 881 -29.91 19.32 -7.62
N THR A 882 -30.22 19.87 -8.78
CA THR A 882 -30.93 21.12 -8.98
C THR A 882 -32.03 20.90 -10.01
N ASP A 883 -33.25 21.31 -9.70
CA ASP A 883 -34.36 21.24 -10.64
C ASP A 883 -34.34 22.37 -11.69
N LYS A 884 -35.22 22.27 -12.70
CA LYS A 884 -35.41 23.31 -13.74
C LYS A 884 -35.80 24.70 -13.21
N GLU A 885 -36.23 24.81 -11.96
CA GLU A 885 -36.60 26.07 -11.30
C GLU A 885 -35.45 26.65 -10.46
N GLY A 886 -34.33 25.91 -10.35
CA GLY A 886 -33.11 26.29 -9.64
C GLY A 886 -33.07 25.86 -8.17
N ASN A 887 -33.96 24.98 -7.72
CA ASN A 887 -34.02 24.53 -6.33
C ASN A 887 -33.16 23.28 -6.11
N SER A 888 -32.43 23.20 -4.99
CA SER A 888 -31.68 21.98 -4.62
C SER A 888 -32.63 20.81 -4.36
N VAL A 889 -32.23 19.63 -4.81
CA VAL A 889 -32.93 18.36 -4.70
C VAL A 889 -31.92 17.27 -4.34
N THR A 890 -32.04 16.59 -3.21
CA THR A 890 -31.12 15.52 -2.81
C THR A 890 -31.59 14.17 -3.34
N LYS A 891 -30.67 13.37 -3.90
CA LYS A 891 -30.89 11.99 -4.32
C LYS A 891 -30.64 11.05 -3.15
N PHE A 892 -31.58 10.15 -2.93
CA PHE A 892 -31.50 9.07 -1.96
C PHE A 892 -31.60 7.75 -2.72
N VAL A 893 -30.67 6.85 -2.44
CA VAL A 893 -30.72 5.46 -2.93
C VAL A 893 -30.94 4.59 -1.71
N ASP A 894 -32.02 3.82 -1.72
CA ASP A 894 -32.30 2.90 -0.61
C ASP A 894 -31.49 1.59 -0.73
N ASP A 895 -31.49 0.78 0.34
CA ASP A 895 -30.76 -0.49 0.44
C ASP A 895 -31.20 -1.55 -0.61
N GLU A 896 -32.32 -1.30 -1.32
CA GLU A 896 -32.85 -2.15 -2.39
C GLU A 896 -32.45 -1.63 -3.78
N GLY A 897 -31.70 -0.53 -3.86
CA GLY A 897 -31.21 0.10 -5.09
C GLY A 897 -32.21 1.04 -5.76
N ASN A 898 -33.33 1.39 -5.11
CA ASN A 898 -34.31 2.30 -5.69
C ASN A 898 -33.93 3.76 -5.45
N THR A 899 -33.94 4.55 -6.52
CA THR A 899 -33.65 5.98 -6.47
C THR A 899 -34.89 6.81 -6.14
N SER A 900 -34.76 7.75 -5.21
CA SER A 900 -35.76 8.80 -4.94
C SER A 900 -35.09 10.17 -4.80
N TYR A 901 -35.84 11.23 -5.08
CA TYR A 901 -35.32 12.60 -5.10
C TYR A 901 -36.18 13.48 -4.19
N LYS A 902 -35.57 14.37 -3.41
CA LYS A 902 -36.28 15.27 -2.48
C LYS A 902 -35.81 16.70 -2.59
N ASN A 903 -36.73 17.66 -2.56
CA ASN A 903 -36.40 19.08 -2.54
C ASN A 903 -35.65 19.47 -1.25
N ALA A 904 -35.03 20.65 -1.24
CA ALA A 904 -34.33 21.22 -0.08
C ALA A 904 -35.17 21.37 1.21
N ASP A 905 -36.50 21.29 1.09
CA ASP A 905 -37.44 21.28 2.23
C ASP A 905 -37.80 19.86 2.72
N GLY A 906 -37.14 18.83 2.16
CA GLY A 906 -37.30 17.42 2.49
C GLY A 906 -38.50 16.73 1.84
N THR A 907 -39.28 17.45 1.02
CA THR A 907 -40.44 16.88 0.29
C THR A 907 -40.02 16.09 -0.95
N ASP A 908 -40.78 15.04 -1.29
CA ASP A 908 -40.51 14.24 -2.49
C ASP A 908 -40.61 15.12 -3.76
N TYR A 909 -39.61 14.99 -4.62
CA TYR A 909 -39.53 15.69 -5.89
C TYR A 909 -40.55 15.11 -6.88
N GLU A 910 -41.57 15.89 -7.26
CA GLU A 910 -42.61 15.47 -8.21
C GLU A 910 -42.31 15.85 -9.67
N GLY A 911 -41.11 16.35 -9.96
CA GLY A 911 -40.66 16.63 -11.33
C GLY A 911 -40.23 15.36 -12.08
N ALA A 912 -39.96 15.50 -13.38
CA ALA A 912 -39.39 14.40 -14.16
C ALA A 912 -37.90 14.28 -13.81
N GLU A 913 -37.39 13.07 -13.67
CA GLU A 913 -35.97 12.81 -13.34
C GLU A 913 -35.02 13.42 -14.38
N GLU A 914 -35.42 13.39 -15.66
CA GLU A 914 -34.76 14.08 -16.79
C GLU A 914 -34.65 15.61 -16.63
N ASP A 915 -35.40 16.23 -15.70
CA ASP A 915 -35.34 17.67 -15.40
C ASP A 915 -34.32 18.01 -14.27
N LEU A 916 -33.66 17.02 -13.64
CA LEU A 916 -32.71 17.21 -12.54
C LEU A 916 -31.26 17.27 -13.02
N LYS A 917 -30.49 18.24 -12.52
CA LYS A 917 -29.04 18.38 -12.79
C LYS A 917 -28.24 18.25 -11.51
N GLN A 918 -27.27 17.35 -11.45
CA GLN A 918 -26.42 17.16 -10.26
C GLN A 918 -25.73 18.47 -9.83
N GLN A 919 -25.67 18.75 -8.53
CA GLN A 919 -24.93 19.88 -7.97
C GLN A 919 -23.47 19.54 -7.89
N LEU A 920 -22.66 20.47 -8.37
CA LEU A 920 -21.23 20.30 -8.46
C LEU A 920 -20.53 21.49 -7.82
N GLU A 921 -19.64 21.22 -6.86
CA GLU A 921 -18.70 22.21 -6.34
C GLU A 921 -17.46 22.19 -7.24
N PRO A 922 -17.09 23.31 -7.89
CA PRO A 922 -16.00 23.32 -8.85
C PRO A 922 -14.67 23.00 -8.15
N TYR A 923 -13.92 22.07 -8.72
CA TYR A 923 -12.54 21.82 -8.32
C TYR A 923 -11.66 23.01 -8.76
N ASP A 924 -10.79 23.48 -7.86
CA ASP A 924 -9.93 24.66 -8.07
C ASP A 924 -8.51 24.26 -8.48
N ASN A 925 -8.39 23.59 -9.63
CA ASN A 925 -7.11 23.20 -10.22
C ASN A 925 -6.14 24.39 -10.37
N ALA A 926 -6.67 25.59 -10.60
CA ALA A 926 -5.88 26.79 -10.82
C ALA A 926 -5.33 27.35 -9.50
N GLY A 927 -6.12 27.35 -8.43
CA GLY A 927 -5.70 27.75 -7.09
C GLY A 927 -4.60 26.85 -6.55
N GLU A 928 -4.80 25.53 -6.59
CA GLU A 928 -3.81 24.56 -6.10
C GLU A 928 -2.49 24.65 -6.88
N TYR A 929 -2.56 24.76 -8.21
CA TYR A 929 -1.37 24.93 -9.04
C TYR A 929 -0.63 26.24 -8.69
N GLN A 930 -1.34 27.35 -8.48
CA GLN A 930 -0.72 28.65 -8.17
C GLN A 930 -0.10 28.69 -6.78
N ASP A 931 -0.73 28.05 -5.79
CA ASP A 931 -0.21 27.97 -4.43
C ASP A 931 1.05 27.09 -4.39
N LEU A 932 1.02 25.91 -5.03
CA LEU A 932 2.19 25.03 -5.11
C LEU A 932 3.33 25.71 -5.89
N GLU A 933 3.04 26.36 -7.01
CA GLU A 933 4.05 27.07 -7.80
C GLU A 933 4.70 28.21 -6.99
N LYS A 934 3.93 28.89 -6.13
CA LYS A 934 4.44 29.94 -5.26
C LYS A 934 5.33 29.38 -4.16
N GLU A 935 4.93 28.28 -3.53
CA GLU A 935 5.73 27.63 -2.50
C GLU A 935 7.05 27.08 -3.06
N MET A 936 7.01 26.48 -4.26
CA MET A 936 8.22 26.03 -4.96
C MET A 936 9.16 27.19 -5.34
N LYS A 937 8.62 28.37 -5.69
CA LYS A 937 9.42 29.60 -5.90
C LYS A 937 10.08 30.07 -4.61
N ASP A 938 9.34 30.09 -3.51
CA ASP A 938 9.86 30.51 -2.20
C ASP A 938 11.00 29.56 -1.74
N LEU A 939 10.86 28.25 -1.97
CA LEU A 939 11.92 27.27 -1.71
C LEU A 939 13.13 27.45 -2.64
N LEU A 940 12.92 27.73 -3.92
CA LEU A 940 14.00 28.05 -4.86
C LEU A 940 14.77 29.32 -4.41
N GLU A 941 14.07 30.38 -3.99
CA GLU A 941 14.71 31.60 -3.46
C GLU A 941 15.56 31.29 -2.20
N GLU A 942 15.10 30.37 -1.35
CA GLU A 942 15.86 29.90 -0.19
C GLU A 942 17.17 29.20 -0.62
N VAL A 943 17.10 28.27 -1.59
CA VAL A 943 18.27 27.57 -2.15
C VAL A 943 19.24 28.55 -2.81
N GLU A 944 18.74 29.46 -3.66
CA GLU A 944 19.54 30.49 -4.34
C GLU A 944 20.24 31.46 -3.35
N SER A 945 19.67 31.66 -2.16
CA SER A 945 20.27 32.50 -1.12
C SER A 945 21.51 31.86 -0.46
N GLY A 946 21.76 30.57 -0.72
CA GLY A 946 22.82 29.78 -0.07
C GLY A 946 22.46 29.42 1.36
N ALA A 947 21.18 29.17 1.64
CA ALA A 947 20.72 28.69 2.94
C ALA A 947 21.16 27.23 3.23
N TYR A 948 21.48 26.47 2.17
CA TYR A 948 21.90 25.06 2.17
C TYR A 948 23.35 24.90 1.73
#